data_AF-A0A0C2CRS7-F1
#
_entry.id   AF-A0A0C2CRS7-F1
#
_cell.length_a   1.000
_cell.length_b   1.000
_cell.length_c   1.000
_cell.angle_alpha   90.00
_cell.angle_beta   90.00
_cell.angle_gamma   90.00
#
_symmetry.space_group_name_H-M   'P 1'
#
loop_
_entity.id
_entity.type
_entity.pdbx_description
1 polymer ?
#
loop_
_entity_poly.entity_id
_entity_poly.type
_entity_poly.pdbx_seq_one_letter_code
_entity_poly.pdbx_strand_id
1 'polypeptide(L)'
;MTRPTSFDLSKLENLAERIYHGQVVFFVGAGFSLDSEGLSGQRLLLRLLARFDAISSSMIERREQLAPAVVAKAKRLREVLRETFWLGQEGRDPLTTVAHAKILEQDYYRPNEWMCEAFGTLVDACSDVGLGQEFWVAVHERETELLECNPIWGRVERVSPIEPGLLVGAAWGPSERGKALFLDTLGFADPQVMAGRPHAREIEAVEQSYADRLRPRHHIIARWAREGLCRTLLTTNYDMLLEGAYRLSGFACRLCDVPGEDPEPPPLLTELSHFARIGQAADFFRFGHTHRSALVAKIHGCAECYRWARTRVVEAIEAGDDVELAAARQAFASYLPSIVFTFREIQNWREDAWSRDLLANLLRTRSIVFCGYSIRDRVLHDAFRTAFEEIATVNARVGGFGSTEQDEQQLHAVHGLPQRSRRTATSQGPERGRGPDDTAAGAGAAAEAALAQIEAETTDSRAQRARAFFLGGPGGFEFDALEVLRAASRAEGIGHPSQTHHPNYLQSYFEGMSGFPRLDQTMRWLWHRTVRIRQEQCVEVDLRRVATNLLGQGCPERERSRVLDRLHELTNEEFERARTWEREGPSDSQFDRVVGWTDRFHPALLRELAIGEAVLRRDGPGNSVRVVNRRQWFFPPSEHPQWTGWGVVVEIALRRMIASWRGELGDWAKSSPCVTPGQSKRPAVSFSSGTEALPSTPRALAIVLTGFDRRSTRPRVRGAFAGRVHHWRLRAQTIPWWASDQRPLAGTPGAVLLWRWAVADEPSPAMLDQLPGLLGIDSPVESGQSRPLRVA
;
A
#
# COMPACT_ATOMS: atom_id res chain seq x y z
N MET A 1 -21.74 11.44 17.59
CA MET A 1 -21.98 10.17 16.89
C MET A 1 -20.64 9.46 16.78
N THR A 2 -20.50 8.30 17.43
CA THR A 2 -19.29 7.47 17.37
C THR A 2 -19.13 6.90 15.96
N ARG A 3 -17.88 6.82 15.46
CA ARG A 3 -17.63 6.23 14.13
C ARG A 3 -17.77 4.72 14.22
N PRO A 4 -18.50 4.06 13.30
CA PRO A 4 -18.52 2.61 13.24
C PRO A 4 -17.10 2.09 13.02
N THR A 5 -16.73 1.05 13.76
CA THR A 5 -15.40 0.46 13.73
C THR A 5 -15.46 -0.99 13.29
N SER A 6 -14.50 -1.36 12.45
CA SER A 6 -14.21 -2.72 11.98
C SER A 6 -12.76 -3.10 12.30
N PHE A 7 -12.12 -2.35 13.20
CA PHE A 7 -10.77 -2.60 13.65
C PHE A 7 -10.77 -3.86 14.52
N ASP A 8 -9.98 -4.84 14.14
CA ASP A 8 -9.81 -6.11 14.87
C ASP A 8 -8.33 -6.28 15.13
N LEU A 9 -7.93 -6.00 16.37
CA LEU A 9 -6.53 -5.92 16.74
C LEU A 9 -5.86 -7.29 16.65
N SER A 10 -6.54 -8.34 17.13
CA SER A 10 -6.03 -9.71 17.13
C SER A 10 -5.68 -10.19 15.72
N LYS A 11 -6.57 -9.96 14.74
CA LYS A 11 -6.31 -10.32 13.34
C LYS A 11 -5.15 -9.53 12.73
N LEU A 12 -5.04 -8.24 13.08
CA LEU A 12 -3.97 -7.39 12.59
C LEU A 12 -2.60 -7.77 13.16
N GLU A 13 -2.52 -8.17 14.43
CA GLU A 13 -1.28 -8.66 15.04
C GLU A 13 -0.79 -9.95 14.36
N ASN A 14 -1.68 -10.93 14.16
CA ASN A 14 -1.33 -12.16 13.43
C ASN A 14 -0.74 -11.86 12.04
N LEU A 15 -1.36 -10.93 11.30
CA LEU A 15 -0.83 -10.52 10.00
C LEU A 15 0.52 -9.79 10.12
N ALA A 16 0.67 -8.88 11.09
CA ALA A 16 1.90 -8.12 11.30
C ALA A 16 3.09 -9.04 11.63
N GLU A 17 2.90 -10.06 12.46
CA GLU A 17 3.91 -11.07 12.78
C GLU A 17 4.35 -11.84 11.52
N ARG A 18 3.39 -12.31 10.71
CA ARG A 18 3.71 -13.01 9.45
C ARG A 18 4.46 -12.14 8.46
N ILE A 19 4.09 -10.86 8.35
CA ILE A 19 4.84 -9.88 7.54
C ILE A 19 6.26 -9.76 8.07
N TYR A 20 6.43 -9.62 9.39
CA TYR A 20 7.74 -9.48 10.01
C TYR A 20 8.66 -10.70 9.79
N HIS A 21 8.09 -11.91 9.79
CA HIS A 21 8.84 -13.13 9.44
C HIS A 21 9.07 -13.30 7.93
N GLY A 22 8.65 -12.31 7.13
CA GLY A 22 8.76 -12.32 5.67
C GLY A 22 7.87 -13.37 5.02
N GLN A 23 6.91 -13.95 5.72
CA GLN A 23 6.10 -15.07 5.23
C GLN A 23 5.01 -14.64 4.26
N VAL A 24 4.91 -13.35 3.93
CA VAL A 24 3.78 -12.75 3.21
C VAL A 24 4.16 -12.27 1.81
N VAL A 25 3.28 -12.52 0.86
CA VAL A 25 3.24 -11.85 -0.45
C VAL A 25 1.92 -11.10 -0.60
N PHE A 26 2.00 -9.85 -1.02
CA PHE A 26 0.82 -9.04 -1.31
C PHE A 26 0.33 -9.29 -2.74
N PHE A 27 -0.99 -9.40 -2.88
CA PHE A 27 -1.70 -9.40 -4.15
C PHE A 27 -2.60 -8.17 -4.21
N VAL A 28 -2.21 -7.19 -5.03
CA VAL A 28 -2.83 -5.87 -5.08
C VAL A 28 -3.70 -5.73 -6.32
N GLY A 29 -4.98 -5.44 -6.14
CA GLY A 29 -5.91 -5.15 -7.23
C GLY A 29 -6.31 -3.69 -7.35
N ALA A 30 -7.16 -3.39 -8.34
CA ALA A 30 -7.47 -2.02 -8.76
C ALA A 30 -8.10 -1.17 -7.65
N GLY A 31 -8.86 -1.80 -6.74
CA GLY A 31 -9.44 -1.13 -5.56
C GLY A 31 -8.40 -0.54 -4.60
N PHE A 32 -7.14 -0.99 -4.66
CA PHE A 32 -6.04 -0.45 -3.87
C PHE A 32 -5.57 0.90 -4.40
N SER A 33 -5.75 1.16 -5.70
CA SER A 33 -5.33 2.40 -6.37
C SER A 33 -6.51 3.28 -6.77
N LEU A 34 -7.75 2.84 -6.55
CA LEU A 34 -8.96 3.51 -7.06
C LEU A 34 -9.07 4.98 -6.62
N ASP A 35 -8.81 5.27 -5.36
CA ASP A 35 -8.78 6.62 -4.76
C ASP A 35 -7.52 7.42 -5.10
N SER A 36 -6.51 6.77 -5.68
CA SER A 36 -5.25 7.41 -6.12
C SER A 36 -5.32 7.84 -7.58
N GLU A 37 -5.81 6.97 -8.46
CA GLU A 37 -5.98 7.28 -9.89
C GLU A 37 -7.35 7.87 -10.22
N GLY A 38 -8.35 7.56 -9.41
CA GLY A 38 -9.74 7.85 -9.68
C GLY A 38 -10.35 7.01 -10.81
N LEU A 39 -9.64 6.04 -11.38
CA LEU A 39 -10.10 5.26 -12.54
C LEU A 39 -11.07 4.15 -12.11
N SER A 40 -12.37 4.46 -12.14
CA SER A 40 -13.43 3.47 -11.97
C SER A 40 -13.80 2.79 -13.30
N GLY A 41 -14.37 1.59 -13.23
CA GLY A 41 -14.89 0.89 -14.41
C GLY A 41 -15.89 1.75 -15.18
N GLN A 42 -16.76 2.48 -14.47
CA GLN A 42 -17.67 3.45 -15.06
C GLN A 42 -16.98 4.53 -15.91
N ARG A 43 -15.87 5.11 -15.43
CA ARG A 43 -15.12 6.13 -16.18
C ARG A 43 -14.48 5.54 -17.44
N LEU A 44 -13.89 4.34 -17.31
CA LEU A 44 -13.27 3.64 -18.43
C LEU A 44 -14.30 3.34 -19.53
N LEU A 45 -15.49 2.83 -19.15
CA LEU A 45 -16.56 2.53 -20.11
C LEU A 45 -17.19 3.77 -20.73
N LEU A 46 -17.25 4.89 -20.00
CA LEU A 46 -17.70 6.16 -20.57
C LEU A 46 -16.78 6.63 -21.71
N ARG A 47 -15.46 6.51 -21.55
CA ARG A 47 -14.48 6.84 -22.61
C ARG A 47 -14.67 5.95 -23.83
N LEU A 48 -14.84 4.65 -23.62
CA LEU A 48 -15.08 3.69 -24.70
C LEU A 48 -16.38 4.02 -25.46
N LEU A 49 -17.47 4.32 -24.75
CA LEU A 49 -18.73 4.74 -25.35
C LEU A 49 -18.57 6.03 -26.17
N ALA A 50 -17.93 7.05 -25.59
CA ALA A 50 -17.74 8.33 -26.26
C ALA A 50 -16.92 8.19 -27.56
N ARG A 51 -15.83 7.42 -27.51
CA ARG A 51 -15.00 7.15 -28.70
C ARG A 51 -15.76 6.40 -29.78
N PHE A 52 -16.48 5.34 -29.39
CA PHE A 52 -17.28 4.54 -30.32
C PHE A 52 -18.39 5.38 -30.96
N ASP A 53 -19.09 6.18 -30.16
CA ASP A 53 -20.15 7.08 -30.63
C ASP A 53 -19.60 8.14 -31.58
N ALA A 54 -18.45 8.76 -31.25
CA ALA A 54 -17.81 9.75 -32.08
C ALA A 54 -17.37 9.20 -33.45
N ILE A 55 -16.71 8.04 -33.49
CA ILE A 55 -16.31 7.40 -34.75
C ILE A 55 -17.53 7.04 -35.59
N SER A 56 -18.49 6.30 -35.00
CA SER A 56 -19.64 5.80 -35.73
C SER A 56 -20.55 6.92 -36.25
N SER A 57 -20.80 7.95 -35.44
CA SER A 57 -21.58 9.13 -35.84
C SER A 57 -20.87 9.92 -36.93
N SER A 58 -19.55 10.13 -36.81
CA SER A 58 -18.73 10.81 -37.84
C SER A 58 -18.76 10.12 -39.21
N MET A 59 -18.85 8.79 -39.22
CA MET A 59 -19.02 8.02 -40.47
C MET A 59 -20.43 8.14 -41.03
N ILE A 60 -21.45 8.16 -40.17
CA ILE A 60 -22.86 8.30 -40.59
C ILE A 60 -23.15 9.69 -41.15
N GLU A 61 -22.57 10.73 -40.56
CA GLU A 61 -22.72 12.12 -41.04
C GLU A 61 -22.06 12.32 -42.41
N ARG A 62 -20.93 11.63 -42.66
CA ARG A 62 -20.23 11.63 -43.96
C ARG A 62 -20.80 10.62 -44.97
N ARG A 63 -22.07 10.22 -44.84
CA ARG A 63 -22.71 9.22 -45.71
C ARG A 63 -22.63 9.51 -47.22
N GLU A 64 -22.47 10.77 -47.59
CA GLU A 64 -22.34 11.20 -49.00
C GLU A 64 -20.92 11.02 -49.55
N GLN A 65 -19.93 10.88 -48.65
CA GLN A 65 -18.50 10.74 -48.96
C GLN A 65 -18.00 9.30 -48.79
N LEU A 66 -18.80 8.44 -48.15
CA LEU A 66 -18.43 7.06 -47.82
C LEU A 66 -19.28 6.04 -48.59
N ALA A 67 -18.72 4.86 -48.83
CA ALA A 67 -19.46 3.76 -49.42
C ALA A 67 -20.68 3.38 -48.56
N PRO A 68 -21.87 3.09 -49.14
CA PRO A 68 -23.07 2.75 -48.38
C PRO A 68 -22.88 1.57 -47.41
N ALA A 69 -22.05 0.60 -47.76
CA ALA A 69 -21.71 -0.54 -46.93
C ALA A 69 -21.03 -0.13 -45.61
N VAL A 70 -20.14 0.87 -45.65
CA VAL A 70 -19.40 1.38 -44.50
C VAL A 70 -20.35 2.09 -43.52
N VAL A 71 -21.24 2.94 -44.05
CA VAL A 71 -22.28 3.62 -43.27
C VAL A 71 -23.25 2.61 -42.65
N ALA A 72 -23.66 1.59 -43.41
CA ALA A 72 -24.52 0.52 -42.92
C ALA A 72 -23.85 -0.26 -41.78
N LYS A 73 -22.53 -0.53 -41.88
CA LYS A 73 -21.76 -1.20 -40.84
C LYS A 73 -21.73 -0.39 -39.54
N ALA A 74 -21.46 0.92 -39.62
CA ALA A 74 -21.48 1.82 -38.47
C ALA A 74 -22.86 1.85 -37.79
N LYS A 75 -23.95 1.98 -38.56
CA LYS A 75 -25.32 1.92 -38.02
C LYS A 75 -25.62 0.59 -37.35
N ARG A 76 -25.23 -0.52 -37.98
CA ARG A 76 -25.47 -1.86 -37.44
C ARG A 76 -24.76 -2.09 -36.12
N LEU A 77 -23.50 -1.64 -35.99
CA LEU A 77 -22.76 -1.76 -34.74
C LEU A 77 -23.44 -0.99 -33.59
N ARG A 78 -23.94 0.23 -33.85
CA ARG A 78 -24.68 1.02 -32.85
C ARG A 78 -25.95 0.30 -32.38
N GLU A 79 -26.71 -0.26 -33.33
CA GLU A 79 -27.94 -1.01 -33.05
C GLU A 79 -27.64 -2.27 -32.20
N VAL A 80 -26.64 -3.06 -32.61
CA VAL A 80 -26.21 -4.27 -31.89
C VAL A 80 -25.71 -3.93 -30.48
N LEU A 81 -24.96 -2.84 -30.28
CA LEU A 81 -24.51 -2.41 -28.95
C LEU A 81 -25.70 -2.15 -28.03
N ARG A 82 -26.70 -1.42 -28.53
CA ARG A 82 -27.91 -1.10 -27.75
C ARG A 82 -28.72 -2.33 -27.42
N GLU A 83 -28.91 -3.23 -28.38
CA GLU A 83 -29.65 -4.48 -28.18
C GLU A 83 -28.94 -5.42 -27.19
N THR A 84 -27.61 -5.57 -27.34
CA THR A 84 -26.82 -6.51 -26.54
C THR A 84 -26.73 -6.11 -25.07
N PHE A 85 -26.66 -4.81 -24.79
CA PHE A 85 -26.47 -4.28 -23.43
C PHE A 85 -27.63 -3.43 -22.91
N TRP A 86 -28.77 -3.44 -23.62
CA TRP A 86 -30.00 -2.73 -23.24
C TRP A 86 -29.83 -1.23 -23.01
N LEU A 87 -29.16 -0.52 -23.94
CA LEU A 87 -28.81 0.90 -23.84
C LEU A 87 -29.84 1.86 -24.48
N GLY A 88 -31.14 1.54 -24.36
CA GLY A 88 -32.22 2.37 -24.91
C GLY A 88 -32.39 2.29 -26.44
N GLN A 89 -33.15 3.22 -27.02
CA GLN A 89 -33.52 3.23 -28.45
C GLN A 89 -32.77 4.29 -29.26
N GLU A 90 -32.34 3.95 -30.48
CA GLU A 90 -31.67 4.88 -31.40
C GLU A 90 -32.60 6.05 -31.78
N GLY A 91 -32.04 7.27 -31.84
CA GLY A 91 -32.79 8.50 -32.16
C GLY A 91 -33.59 9.09 -31.01
N ARG A 92 -33.88 8.31 -29.95
CA ARG A 92 -34.55 8.79 -28.73
C ARG A 92 -33.55 9.04 -27.60
N ASP A 93 -32.66 8.07 -27.36
CA ASP A 93 -31.74 8.10 -26.24
C ASP A 93 -30.31 8.33 -26.73
N PRO A 94 -29.54 9.29 -26.14
CA PRO A 94 -28.13 9.44 -26.46
C PRO A 94 -27.36 8.15 -26.13
N LEU A 95 -26.45 7.74 -27.01
CA LEU A 95 -25.70 6.49 -26.82
C LEU A 95 -24.72 6.63 -25.65
N THR A 96 -24.02 7.76 -25.59
CA THR A 96 -23.03 8.05 -24.53
C THR A 96 -23.69 8.73 -23.34
N THR A 97 -23.90 7.98 -22.25
CA THR A 97 -24.36 8.54 -20.96
C THR A 97 -23.66 7.90 -19.76
N VAL A 98 -23.59 8.63 -18.64
CA VAL A 98 -23.11 8.11 -17.35
C VAL A 98 -23.92 6.89 -16.88
N ALA A 99 -25.22 6.86 -17.18
CA ALA A 99 -26.11 5.75 -16.85
C ALA A 99 -25.77 4.49 -17.66
N HIS A 100 -25.56 4.64 -18.96
CA HIS A 100 -25.14 3.52 -19.83
C HIS A 100 -23.77 2.98 -19.42
N ALA A 101 -22.80 3.85 -19.12
CA ALA A 101 -21.51 3.42 -18.60
C ALA A 101 -21.62 2.59 -17.31
N LYS A 102 -22.57 2.94 -16.42
CA LYS A 102 -22.85 2.18 -15.19
C LYS A 102 -23.48 0.81 -15.46
N ILE A 103 -24.33 0.70 -16.49
CA ILE A 103 -24.92 -0.58 -16.92
C ILE A 103 -23.81 -1.50 -17.40
N LEU A 104 -22.95 -1.01 -18.31
CA LEU A 104 -21.84 -1.78 -18.86
C LEU A 104 -20.84 -2.22 -17.78
N GLU A 105 -20.62 -1.41 -16.75
CA GLU A 105 -19.66 -1.71 -15.67
C GLU A 105 -20.02 -3.00 -14.90
N GLN A 106 -21.29 -3.39 -14.87
CA GLN A 106 -21.76 -4.58 -14.16
C GLN A 106 -21.25 -5.89 -14.77
N ASP A 107 -20.99 -5.92 -16.08
CA ASP A 107 -20.48 -7.07 -16.82
C ASP A 107 -19.16 -6.76 -17.52
N TYR A 108 -18.29 -5.98 -16.85
CA TYR A 108 -17.09 -5.32 -17.37
C TYR A 108 -16.33 -6.01 -18.53
N TYR A 109 -16.09 -7.33 -18.46
CA TYR A 109 -15.34 -8.06 -19.49
C TYR A 109 -16.07 -8.16 -20.83
N ARG A 110 -17.40 -8.31 -20.83
CA ARG A 110 -18.18 -8.55 -22.06
C ARG A 110 -18.33 -7.29 -22.93
N PRO A 111 -18.63 -6.09 -22.40
CA PRO A 111 -18.54 -4.85 -23.15
C PRO A 111 -17.14 -4.57 -23.68
N ASN A 112 -16.09 -4.88 -22.92
CA ASN A 112 -14.72 -4.66 -23.37
C ASN A 112 -14.36 -5.53 -24.59
N GLU A 113 -14.74 -6.81 -24.56
CA GLU A 113 -14.56 -7.73 -25.69
C GLU A 113 -15.31 -7.24 -26.92
N TRP A 114 -16.59 -6.87 -26.76
CA TRP A 114 -17.40 -6.30 -27.83
C TRP A 114 -16.78 -5.01 -28.41
N MET A 115 -16.30 -4.10 -27.55
CA MET A 115 -15.69 -2.83 -27.96
C MET A 115 -14.39 -3.06 -28.75
N CYS A 116 -13.57 -4.04 -28.37
CA CYS A 116 -12.36 -4.37 -29.13
C CYS A 116 -12.71 -4.79 -30.57
N GLU A 117 -13.68 -5.70 -30.74
CA GLU A 117 -14.11 -6.17 -32.06
C GLU A 117 -14.77 -5.06 -32.89
N ALA A 118 -15.62 -4.25 -32.25
CA ALA A 118 -16.30 -3.13 -32.89
C ALA A 118 -15.29 -2.06 -33.37
N PHE A 119 -14.30 -1.72 -32.55
CA PHE A 119 -13.24 -0.81 -32.95
C PHE A 119 -12.41 -1.34 -34.11
N GLY A 120 -12.03 -2.62 -34.09
CA GLY A 120 -11.32 -3.24 -35.22
C GLY A 120 -12.13 -3.12 -36.51
N THR A 121 -13.42 -3.43 -36.43
CA THR A 121 -14.36 -3.33 -37.55
C THR A 121 -14.49 -1.91 -38.12
N LEU A 122 -14.52 -0.89 -37.25
CA LEU A 122 -14.60 0.52 -37.66
C LEU A 122 -13.29 1.01 -38.26
N VAL A 123 -12.15 0.66 -37.65
CA VAL A 123 -10.81 1.04 -38.13
C VAL A 123 -10.52 0.45 -39.51
N ASP A 124 -10.89 -0.81 -39.74
CA ASP A 124 -10.81 -1.44 -41.06
C ASP A 124 -11.58 -0.65 -42.12
N ALA A 125 -12.84 -0.33 -41.80
CA ALA A 125 -13.70 0.41 -42.70
C ALA A 125 -13.16 1.83 -42.98
N CYS A 126 -12.49 2.46 -42.01
CA CYS A 126 -11.81 3.74 -42.21
C CYS A 126 -10.56 3.60 -43.09
N SER A 127 -9.81 2.52 -42.91
CA SER A 127 -8.58 2.23 -43.66
C SER A 127 -8.90 1.94 -45.13
N ASP A 128 -9.95 1.15 -45.39
CA ASP A 128 -10.38 0.77 -46.75
C ASP A 128 -10.81 1.97 -47.60
N VAL A 129 -11.38 3.00 -46.96
CA VAL A 129 -11.84 4.22 -47.64
C VAL A 129 -10.76 5.31 -47.67
N GLY A 130 -9.65 5.14 -46.94
CA GLY A 130 -8.55 6.10 -46.92
C GLY A 130 -8.89 7.40 -46.20
N LEU A 131 -9.63 7.34 -45.09
CA LEU A 131 -10.00 8.53 -44.31
C LEU A 131 -8.76 9.24 -43.74
N GLY A 132 -8.58 10.50 -44.13
CA GLY A 132 -7.44 11.34 -43.75
C GLY A 132 -7.52 11.96 -42.35
N GLN A 133 -6.52 12.78 -42.01
CA GLN A 133 -6.36 13.38 -40.69
C GLN A 133 -7.57 14.22 -40.22
N GLU A 134 -8.23 14.93 -41.15
CA GLU A 134 -9.41 15.76 -40.85
C GLU A 134 -10.57 14.94 -40.26
N PHE A 135 -10.74 13.67 -40.66
CA PHE A 135 -11.75 12.80 -40.09
C PHE A 135 -11.48 12.55 -38.60
N TRP A 136 -10.23 12.24 -38.26
CA TRP A 136 -9.82 11.90 -36.90
C TRP A 136 -9.84 13.13 -35.96
N VAL A 137 -9.55 14.32 -36.49
CA VAL A 137 -9.75 15.59 -35.75
C VAL A 137 -11.22 15.77 -35.38
N ALA A 138 -12.14 15.62 -36.34
CA ALA A 138 -13.58 15.74 -36.08
C ALA A 138 -14.09 14.66 -35.09
N VAL A 139 -13.56 13.44 -35.17
CA VAL A 139 -13.86 12.38 -34.19
C VAL A 139 -13.42 12.79 -32.78
N HIS A 140 -12.23 13.38 -32.63
CA HIS A 140 -11.74 13.80 -31.33
C HIS A 140 -12.50 14.99 -30.75
N GLU A 141 -12.85 15.98 -31.58
CA GLU A 141 -13.73 17.09 -31.19
C GLU A 141 -15.07 16.57 -30.68
N ARG A 142 -15.70 15.67 -31.44
CA ARG A 142 -16.98 15.06 -31.07
C ARG A 142 -16.89 14.23 -29.80
N GLU A 143 -15.83 13.45 -29.62
CA GLU A 143 -15.61 12.71 -28.38
C GLU A 143 -15.49 13.67 -27.18
N THR A 144 -14.76 14.77 -27.33
CA THR A 144 -14.58 15.76 -26.27
C THR A 144 -15.93 16.35 -25.86
N GLU A 145 -16.78 16.73 -26.82
CA GLU A 145 -18.15 17.20 -26.55
C GLU A 145 -18.97 16.17 -25.77
N LEU A 146 -18.91 14.89 -26.16
CA LEU A 146 -19.65 13.82 -25.52
C LEU A 146 -19.21 13.61 -24.06
N LEU A 147 -17.91 13.73 -23.77
CA LEU A 147 -17.36 13.60 -22.42
C LEU A 147 -17.66 14.82 -21.54
N GLU A 148 -17.63 16.04 -22.11
CA GLU A 148 -18.00 17.28 -21.42
C GLU A 148 -19.46 17.29 -20.97
N CYS A 149 -20.35 16.73 -21.78
CA CYS A 149 -21.77 16.57 -21.45
C CYS A 149 -22.04 15.50 -20.37
N ASN A 150 -21.05 14.66 -20.03
CA ASN A 150 -21.23 13.50 -19.15
C ASN A 150 -20.21 13.45 -18.00
N PRO A 151 -20.12 14.48 -17.14
CA PRO A 151 -19.17 14.47 -16.03
C PRO A 151 -19.51 13.38 -15.00
N ILE A 152 -18.49 12.65 -14.52
CA ILE A 152 -18.63 11.69 -13.42
C ILE A 152 -18.07 12.34 -12.15
N TRP A 153 -18.89 12.43 -11.11
CA TRP A 153 -18.54 13.10 -9.84
C TRP A 153 -18.02 14.54 -10.02
N GLY A 154 -18.58 15.27 -11.00
CA GLY A 154 -18.17 16.64 -11.32
C GLY A 154 -16.83 16.75 -12.05
N ARG A 155 -16.24 15.62 -12.49
CA ARG A 155 -15.02 15.60 -13.30
C ARG A 155 -15.36 15.25 -14.75
N VAL A 156 -14.83 16.06 -15.66
CA VAL A 156 -14.89 15.80 -17.10
C VAL A 156 -13.72 14.88 -17.48
N GLU A 157 -14.02 13.82 -18.21
CA GLU A 157 -13.01 12.94 -18.77
C GLU A 157 -12.28 13.61 -19.94
N ARG A 158 -10.97 13.41 -20.01
CA ARG A 158 -10.15 13.85 -21.13
C ARG A 158 -9.40 12.65 -21.68
N VAL A 159 -9.38 12.52 -23.00
CA VAL A 159 -8.66 11.48 -23.72
C VAL A 159 -7.76 12.17 -24.74
N SER A 160 -6.59 11.59 -25.00
CA SER A 160 -5.69 12.13 -26.03
C SER A 160 -6.28 11.93 -27.43
N PRO A 161 -5.87 12.75 -28.42
CA PRO A 161 -6.17 12.49 -29.82
C PRO A 161 -5.66 11.10 -30.24
N ILE A 162 -6.39 10.48 -31.17
CA ILE A 162 -5.98 9.21 -31.79
C ILE A 162 -4.81 9.51 -32.73
N GLU A 163 -3.78 8.66 -32.72
CA GLU A 163 -2.72 8.69 -33.73
C GLU A 163 -3.07 7.67 -34.82
N PRO A 164 -3.65 8.10 -35.97
CA PRO A 164 -4.19 7.16 -36.96
C PRO A 164 -3.10 6.31 -37.61
N GLY A 165 -1.86 6.81 -37.70
CA GLY A 165 -0.73 6.07 -38.24
C GLY A 165 -0.44 4.77 -37.48
N LEU A 166 -0.79 4.70 -36.19
CA LEU A 166 -0.69 3.47 -35.39
C LEU A 166 -1.71 2.41 -35.79
N LEU A 167 -2.85 2.81 -36.32
CA LEU A 167 -4.00 1.93 -36.57
C LEU A 167 -4.06 1.44 -38.03
N VAL A 168 -3.14 1.90 -38.89
CA VAL A 168 -3.10 1.55 -40.31
C VAL A 168 -1.94 0.58 -40.58
N GLY A 169 -2.09 -0.31 -41.56
CA GLY A 169 -1.02 -1.19 -42.04
C GLY A 169 -1.44 -2.67 -42.16
N ALA A 170 -0.93 -3.36 -43.18
CA ALA A 170 -1.30 -4.74 -43.49
C ALA A 170 -0.66 -5.81 -42.58
N ALA A 171 0.28 -5.41 -41.71
CA ALA A 171 1.12 -6.31 -40.93
C ALA A 171 0.43 -6.97 -39.71
N TRP A 172 -0.78 -6.53 -39.34
CA TRP A 172 -1.53 -7.03 -38.19
C TRP A 172 -3.03 -6.79 -38.36
N GLY A 173 -3.83 -7.72 -37.85
CA GLY A 173 -5.23 -7.88 -38.22
C GLY A 173 -6.20 -6.89 -37.55
N PRO A 174 -7.50 -7.02 -37.85
CA PRO A 174 -8.55 -6.15 -37.30
C PRO A 174 -8.64 -6.23 -35.76
N SER A 175 -8.36 -7.42 -35.20
CA SER A 175 -8.40 -7.66 -33.76
C SER A 175 -7.35 -6.83 -33.02
N GLU A 176 -6.11 -6.83 -33.50
CA GLU A 176 -5.01 -6.09 -32.89
C GLU A 176 -5.22 -4.58 -32.99
N ARG A 177 -5.69 -4.10 -34.15
CA ARG A 177 -6.03 -2.68 -34.35
C ARG A 177 -7.14 -2.22 -33.42
N GLY A 178 -8.19 -3.04 -33.27
CA GLY A 178 -9.29 -2.79 -32.35
C GLY A 178 -8.82 -2.72 -30.90
N LYS A 179 -7.97 -3.66 -30.48
CA LYS A 179 -7.37 -3.67 -29.14
C LYS A 179 -6.44 -2.47 -28.89
N ALA A 180 -5.65 -2.06 -29.89
CA ALA A 180 -4.80 -0.88 -29.79
C ALA A 180 -5.62 0.40 -29.55
N LEU A 181 -6.67 0.61 -30.36
CA LEU A 181 -7.58 1.75 -30.20
C LEU A 181 -8.34 1.69 -28.85
N PHE A 182 -8.76 0.50 -28.43
CA PHE A 182 -9.37 0.28 -27.11
C PHE A 182 -8.44 0.75 -25.98
N LEU A 183 -7.17 0.33 -25.98
CA LEU A 183 -6.21 0.69 -24.93
C LEU A 183 -5.82 2.18 -24.95
N ASP A 184 -5.65 2.77 -26.14
CA ASP A 184 -5.43 4.23 -26.27
C ASP A 184 -6.64 5.01 -25.72
N THR A 185 -7.86 4.53 -25.97
CA THR A 185 -9.10 5.14 -25.43
C THR A 185 -9.19 5.03 -23.91
N LEU A 186 -8.71 3.93 -23.33
CA LEU A 186 -8.61 3.80 -21.87
C LEU A 186 -7.53 4.72 -21.26
N GLY A 187 -6.63 5.25 -22.09
CA GLY A 187 -5.55 6.17 -21.71
C GLY A 187 -4.25 5.48 -21.32
N PHE A 188 -3.99 4.28 -21.85
CA PHE A 188 -2.71 3.59 -21.62
C PHE A 188 -1.50 4.39 -22.13
N ALA A 189 -1.67 5.12 -23.23
CA ALA A 189 -0.63 6.00 -23.77
C ALA A 189 -0.30 7.19 -22.85
N ASP A 190 -1.22 7.62 -21.99
CA ASP A 190 -1.09 8.84 -21.22
C ASP A 190 -0.61 8.57 -19.78
N PRO A 191 0.60 9.01 -19.38
CA PRO A 191 1.12 8.88 -18.02
C PRO A 191 0.37 9.70 -16.96
N GLN A 192 -0.50 10.64 -17.37
CA GLN A 192 -1.41 11.34 -16.48
C GLN A 192 -2.72 10.58 -16.28
N VAL A 193 -3.09 9.65 -17.15
CA VAL A 193 -4.27 8.81 -16.97
C VAL A 193 -3.89 7.57 -16.18
N MET A 194 -3.03 6.72 -16.75
CA MET A 194 -2.46 5.55 -16.07
C MET A 194 -1.17 5.99 -15.39
N ALA A 195 -1.23 6.32 -14.10
CA ALA A 195 -0.25 7.21 -13.48
C ALA A 195 1.20 6.68 -13.53
N GLY A 196 2.14 7.58 -13.83
CA GLY A 196 3.52 7.47 -13.36
C GLY A 196 4.60 7.21 -14.42
N ARG A 197 5.82 7.65 -14.07
CA ARG A 197 7.07 7.44 -14.83
C ARG A 197 8.20 6.99 -13.89
N PRO A 198 8.20 5.74 -13.41
CA PRO A 198 9.18 5.26 -12.43
C PRO A 198 10.59 5.11 -13.02
N HIS A 199 10.71 5.03 -14.35
CA HIS A 199 11.97 4.92 -15.09
C HIS A 199 12.50 6.27 -15.61
N ALA A 200 11.85 7.39 -15.26
CA ALA A 200 12.43 8.70 -15.52
C ALA A 200 13.84 8.77 -14.90
N ARG A 201 14.77 9.38 -15.64
CA ARG A 201 16.19 9.45 -15.25
C ARG A 201 16.35 10.03 -13.85
N GLU A 202 15.81 11.22 -13.62
CA GLU A 202 15.93 11.94 -12.36
C GLU A 202 14.79 11.61 -11.41
N ILE A 203 15.10 11.41 -10.12
CA ILE A 203 14.07 11.13 -9.10
C ILE A 203 13.07 12.30 -8.95
N GLU A 204 13.49 13.53 -9.26
CA GLU A 204 12.59 14.69 -9.25
C GLU A 204 11.50 14.58 -10.33
N ALA A 205 11.85 14.13 -11.54
CA ALA A 205 10.87 13.85 -12.58
C ALA A 205 9.93 12.70 -12.20
N VAL A 206 10.45 11.69 -11.47
CA VAL A 206 9.63 10.64 -10.87
C VAL A 206 8.62 11.25 -9.90
N GLU A 207 9.06 12.03 -8.90
CA GLU A 207 8.19 12.68 -7.90
C GLU A 207 7.10 13.55 -8.55
N GLN A 208 7.47 14.35 -9.56
CA GLN A 208 6.54 15.19 -10.30
C GLN A 208 5.49 14.37 -11.08
N SER A 209 5.84 13.20 -11.62
CA SER A 209 4.92 12.38 -12.41
C SER A 209 3.75 11.79 -11.61
N TYR A 210 3.88 11.71 -10.29
CA TYR A 210 2.85 11.13 -9.41
C TYR A 210 1.99 12.17 -8.68
N ALA A 211 2.41 13.43 -8.64
CA ALA A 211 1.74 14.50 -7.89
C ALA A 211 1.35 14.05 -6.45
N ASP A 212 0.05 13.98 -6.14
CA ASP A 212 -0.52 13.56 -4.86
C ASP A 212 -1.14 12.15 -4.87
N ARG A 213 -0.94 11.38 -5.95
CA ARG A 213 -1.56 10.06 -6.15
C ARG A 213 -0.94 8.98 -5.26
N LEU A 214 0.33 9.12 -4.86
CA LEU A 214 0.96 8.14 -3.98
C LEU A 214 0.47 8.29 -2.54
N ARG A 215 -0.41 7.38 -2.14
CA ARG A 215 -0.91 7.25 -0.76
C ARG A 215 0.02 6.46 0.17
N PRO A 216 -0.10 6.61 1.51
CA PRO A 216 0.73 5.91 2.49
C PRO A 216 0.89 4.41 2.27
N ARG A 217 -0.17 3.71 1.87
CA ARG A 217 -0.14 2.28 1.60
C ARG A 217 0.84 1.86 0.49
N HIS A 218 1.03 2.65 -0.56
CA HIS A 218 2.01 2.36 -1.62
C HIS A 218 3.42 2.43 -1.06
N HIS A 219 3.71 3.49 -0.29
CA HIS A 219 5.00 3.64 0.37
C HIS A 219 5.26 2.53 1.38
N ILE A 220 4.25 2.07 2.12
CA ILE A 220 4.41 0.99 3.10
C ILE A 220 4.77 -0.34 2.44
N ILE A 221 4.13 -0.70 1.32
CA ILE A 221 4.53 -1.89 0.54
C ILE A 221 5.99 -1.76 0.09
N ALA A 222 6.38 -0.60 -0.44
CA ALA A 222 7.75 -0.34 -0.84
C ALA A 222 8.74 -0.43 0.33
N ARG A 223 8.35 0.03 1.53
CA ARG A 223 9.17 -0.08 2.75
C ARG A 223 9.36 -1.52 3.18
N TRP A 224 8.31 -2.35 3.21
CA TRP A 224 8.45 -3.78 3.50
C TRP A 224 9.32 -4.51 2.48
N ALA A 225 9.23 -4.13 1.20
CA ALA A 225 10.14 -4.65 0.18
C ALA A 225 11.58 -4.25 0.46
N ARG A 226 11.82 -2.99 0.85
CA ARG A 226 13.16 -2.46 1.15
C ARG A 226 13.76 -3.06 2.43
N GLU A 227 12.94 -3.34 3.43
CA GLU A 227 13.31 -4.13 4.62
C GLU A 227 13.68 -5.58 4.29
N GLY A 228 13.29 -6.07 3.11
CA GLY A 228 13.45 -7.45 2.70
C GLY A 228 12.37 -8.41 3.22
N LEU A 229 11.29 -7.88 3.81
CA LEU A 229 10.16 -8.62 4.35
C LEU A 229 9.18 -9.08 3.25
N CYS A 230 8.87 -8.19 2.30
CA CYS A 230 7.95 -8.48 1.19
C CYS A 230 8.63 -8.21 -0.15
N ARG A 231 9.57 -9.08 -0.54
CA ARG A 231 10.38 -8.87 -1.75
C ARG A 231 9.60 -9.03 -3.04
N THR A 232 8.54 -9.83 -3.03
CA THR A 232 7.70 -10.08 -4.20
C THR A 232 6.31 -9.50 -3.97
N LEU A 233 5.83 -8.75 -4.94
CA LEU A 233 4.50 -8.17 -5.01
C LEU A 233 3.82 -8.64 -6.29
N LEU A 234 2.58 -9.11 -6.17
CA LEU A 234 1.72 -9.43 -7.32
C LEU A 234 0.68 -8.33 -7.47
N THR A 235 0.35 -7.96 -8.71
CA THR A 235 -0.73 -7.01 -8.98
C THR A 235 -1.44 -7.25 -10.30
N THR A 236 -2.74 -6.95 -10.32
CA THR A 236 -3.56 -6.86 -11.55
C THR A 236 -3.67 -5.43 -12.07
N ASN A 237 -3.04 -4.45 -11.40
CA ASN A 237 -3.07 -3.07 -11.82
C ASN A 237 -2.14 -2.83 -12.99
N TYR A 238 -2.56 -1.95 -13.90
CA TYR A 238 -1.78 -1.54 -15.07
C TYR A 238 -0.89 -0.34 -14.78
N ASP A 239 -1.33 0.52 -13.85
CA ASP A 239 -0.71 1.76 -13.42
C ASP A 239 0.68 1.61 -12.82
N MET A 240 1.47 2.68 -12.76
CA MET A 240 2.85 2.62 -12.26
C MET A 240 3.01 3.13 -10.83
N LEU A 241 1.95 3.13 -10.01
CA LEU A 241 1.99 3.70 -8.65
C LEU A 241 2.89 2.89 -7.72
N LEU A 242 2.85 1.56 -7.79
CA LEU A 242 3.66 0.69 -6.94
C LEU A 242 5.15 0.84 -7.26
N GLU A 243 5.49 0.80 -8.54
CA GLU A 243 6.85 1.01 -9.05
C GLU A 243 7.36 2.42 -8.70
N GLY A 244 6.49 3.42 -8.78
CA GLY A 244 6.78 4.79 -8.32
C GLY A 244 7.11 4.86 -6.85
N ALA A 245 6.31 4.23 -6.00
CA ALA A 245 6.57 4.14 -4.56
C ALA A 245 7.89 3.42 -4.26
N TYR A 246 8.25 2.38 -5.02
CA TYR A 246 9.54 1.70 -4.89
C TYR A 246 10.68 2.65 -5.25
N ARG A 247 10.58 3.31 -6.41
CA ARG A 247 11.58 4.28 -6.86
C ARG A 247 11.80 5.40 -5.84
N LEU A 248 10.71 6.02 -5.35
CA LEU A 248 10.77 7.08 -4.34
C LEU A 248 11.20 6.58 -2.95
N SER A 249 11.01 5.29 -2.63
CA SER A 249 11.52 4.72 -1.37
C SER A 249 13.03 4.49 -1.38
N GLY A 250 13.71 4.72 -2.51
CA GLY A 250 15.16 4.59 -2.64
C GLY A 250 15.62 3.41 -3.48
N PHE A 251 14.71 2.71 -4.18
CA PHE A 251 15.11 1.71 -5.15
C PHE A 251 15.69 2.32 -6.43
N ALA A 252 16.74 1.68 -6.93
CA ALA A 252 17.24 1.88 -8.27
C ALA A 252 16.35 1.13 -9.25
N CYS A 253 16.04 1.76 -10.38
CA CYS A 253 15.58 1.00 -11.52
C CYS A 253 16.78 0.60 -12.39
N ARG A 254 16.63 -0.48 -13.17
CA ARG A 254 17.65 -0.96 -14.11
C ARG A 254 17.54 -0.36 -15.50
N LEU A 255 16.41 0.27 -15.81
CA LEU A 255 16.11 0.84 -17.12
C LEU A 255 15.81 2.34 -16.96
N CYS A 256 16.04 3.10 -18.03
CA CYS A 256 15.68 4.50 -18.15
C CYS A 256 14.67 4.70 -19.29
N ASP A 257 13.79 5.69 -19.16
CA ASP A 257 12.91 6.15 -20.25
C ASP A 257 13.71 6.67 -21.46
N VAL A 258 14.91 7.21 -21.25
CA VAL A 258 15.75 7.79 -22.30
C VAL A 258 16.74 6.72 -22.78
N PRO A 259 16.71 6.30 -24.06
CA PRO A 259 17.64 5.31 -24.59
C PRO A 259 19.10 5.73 -24.40
N GLY A 260 19.93 4.80 -23.93
CA GLY A 260 21.37 5.02 -23.75
C GLY A 260 21.75 5.81 -22.49
N GLU A 261 20.79 6.28 -21.68
CA GLU A 261 21.05 6.93 -20.41
C GLU A 261 20.81 6.00 -19.21
N ASP A 262 21.63 6.15 -18.17
CA ASP A 262 21.44 5.44 -16.91
C ASP A 262 20.47 6.19 -15.99
N PRO A 263 19.55 5.49 -15.32
CA PRO A 263 18.70 6.10 -14.31
C PRO A 263 19.55 6.57 -13.12
N GLU A 264 19.11 7.65 -12.45
CA GLU A 264 19.82 8.17 -11.30
C GLU A 264 19.97 7.08 -10.21
N PRO A 265 21.19 6.83 -9.72
CA PRO A 265 21.42 5.76 -8.75
C PRO A 265 20.65 6.02 -7.45
N PRO A 266 20.40 4.98 -6.65
CA PRO A 266 19.73 5.16 -5.38
C PRO A 266 20.60 6.03 -4.47
N PRO A 267 20.00 6.82 -3.57
CA PRO A 267 20.72 7.69 -2.65
C PRO A 267 21.86 6.99 -1.90
N LEU A 268 21.60 5.76 -1.46
CA LEU A 268 22.56 4.84 -0.87
C LEU A 268 22.29 3.42 -1.36
N LEU A 269 23.37 2.69 -1.57
CA LEU A 269 23.30 1.25 -1.82
C LEU A 269 23.04 0.53 -0.50
N THR A 270 21.96 -0.21 -0.46
CA THR A 270 21.53 -1.14 0.60
C THR A 270 21.52 -2.57 0.04
N GLU A 271 21.32 -3.60 0.87
CA GLU A 271 21.27 -5.00 0.44
C GLU A 271 20.26 -5.23 -0.69
N LEU A 272 19.07 -4.64 -0.55
CA LEU A 272 18.02 -4.62 -1.57
C LEU A 272 17.93 -3.24 -2.22
N SER A 273 18.87 -2.96 -3.13
CA SER A 273 18.95 -1.65 -3.80
C SER A 273 18.07 -1.49 -5.02
N HIS A 274 17.65 -2.59 -5.66
CA HIS A 274 16.98 -2.56 -6.97
C HIS A 274 15.56 -3.12 -6.90
N PHE A 275 14.72 -2.71 -7.84
CA PHE A 275 13.49 -3.42 -8.15
C PHE A 275 13.45 -3.81 -9.62
N ALA A 276 12.71 -4.86 -9.93
CA ALA A 276 12.39 -5.26 -11.29
C ALA A 276 10.88 -5.41 -11.43
N ARG A 277 10.36 -4.82 -12.50
CA ARG A 277 8.98 -4.98 -12.94
C ARG A 277 8.92 -6.16 -13.88
N ILE A 278 7.97 -7.06 -13.65
CA ILE A 278 7.65 -8.18 -14.54
C ILE A 278 6.29 -7.86 -15.16
N GLY A 279 6.25 -7.51 -16.45
CA GLY A 279 5.02 -7.15 -17.17
C GLY A 279 4.70 -8.04 -18.35
N GLN A 280 5.53 -9.06 -18.58
CA GLN A 280 5.40 -10.10 -19.60
C GLN A 280 6.32 -11.28 -19.26
N ALA A 281 6.10 -12.43 -19.90
CA ALA A 281 6.90 -13.64 -19.69
C ALA A 281 8.41 -13.42 -19.90
N ALA A 282 8.80 -12.65 -20.91
CA ALA A 282 10.22 -12.36 -21.20
C ALA A 282 10.92 -11.64 -20.03
N ASP A 283 10.21 -10.75 -19.33
CA ASP A 283 10.74 -10.04 -18.16
C ASP A 283 11.01 -11.03 -17.01
N PHE A 284 10.12 -12.02 -16.83
CA PHE A 284 10.23 -13.03 -15.78
C PHE A 284 11.51 -13.85 -15.93
N PHE A 285 11.78 -14.37 -17.12
CA PHE A 285 13.00 -15.17 -17.35
C PHE A 285 14.27 -14.31 -17.29
N ARG A 286 14.19 -13.02 -17.64
CA ARG A 286 15.34 -12.11 -17.61
C ARG A 286 15.69 -11.63 -16.20
N PHE A 287 14.69 -11.35 -15.37
CA PHE A 287 14.88 -10.65 -14.08
C PHE A 287 14.40 -11.43 -12.85
N GLY A 288 13.62 -12.50 -13.01
CA GLY A 288 12.96 -13.22 -11.92
C GLY A 288 13.90 -13.90 -10.92
N HIS A 289 15.18 -14.09 -11.26
CA HIS A 289 16.19 -14.72 -10.39
C HIS A 289 17.18 -13.74 -9.76
N THR A 290 16.87 -12.44 -9.76
CA THR A 290 17.83 -11.45 -9.26
C THR A 290 17.81 -11.35 -7.72
N HIS A 291 18.72 -12.08 -7.06
CA HIS A 291 18.82 -12.22 -5.59
C HIS A 291 18.87 -10.92 -4.76
N ARG A 292 19.13 -9.75 -5.40
CA ARG A 292 19.20 -8.42 -4.76
C ARG A 292 18.15 -7.43 -5.28
N SER A 293 17.07 -7.92 -5.86
CA SER A 293 15.99 -7.07 -6.37
C SER A 293 14.65 -7.46 -5.77
N ALA A 294 13.84 -6.46 -5.46
CA ALA A 294 12.42 -6.67 -5.22
C ALA A 294 11.69 -6.84 -6.56
N LEU A 295 10.62 -7.62 -6.59
CA LEU A 295 9.86 -7.96 -7.79
C LEU A 295 8.45 -7.37 -7.70
N VAL A 296 8.04 -6.65 -8.74
CA VAL A 296 6.65 -6.20 -8.94
C VAL A 296 6.12 -6.93 -10.18
N ALA A 297 5.33 -7.98 -9.98
CA ALA A 297 4.78 -8.78 -11.06
C ALA A 297 3.35 -8.36 -11.39
N LYS A 298 3.16 -7.88 -12.63
CA LYS A 298 1.91 -7.36 -13.15
C LYS A 298 1.25 -8.41 -14.04
N ILE A 299 0.32 -9.16 -13.47
CA ILE A 299 -0.22 -10.35 -14.12
C ILE A 299 -1.20 -10.02 -15.26
N HIS A 300 -1.76 -8.80 -15.29
CA HIS A 300 -2.63 -8.32 -16.37
C HIS A 300 -1.88 -7.43 -17.37
N GLY A 301 -0.56 -7.38 -17.30
CA GLY A 301 0.26 -6.52 -18.16
C GLY A 301 0.50 -5.12 -17.57
N CYS A 302 1.06 -4.23 -18.39
CA CYS A 302 1.69 -3.00 -17.91
C CYS A 302 1.46 -1.81 -18.86
N ALA A 303 0.99 -0.68 -18.32
CA ALA A 303 0.81 0.54 -19.10
C ALA A 303 2.13 1.08 -19.68
N GLU A 304 3.25 0.94 -18.95
CA GLU A 304 4.55 1.39 -19.44
C GLU A 304 5.10 0.52 -20.56
N CYS A 305 4.99 -0.82 -20.48
CA CYS A 305 5.36 -1.69 -21.59
C CYS A 305 4.54 -1.38 -22.85
N TYR A 306 3.24 -1.10 -22.68
CA TYR A 306 2.39 -0.63 -23.77
C TYR A 306 2.94 0.66 -24.39
N ARG A 307 3.28 1.67 -23.56
CA ARG A 307 3.86 2.93 -24.03
C ARG A 307 5.16 2.72 -24.79
N TRP A 308 6.07 1.89 -24.29
CA TRP A 308 7.33 1.61 -24.98
C TRP A 308 7.10 0.93 -26.34
N ALA A 309 6.23 -0.08 -26.39
CA ALA A 309 5.90 -0.75 -27.65
C ALA A 309 5.23 0.21 -28.64
N ARG A 310 4.31 1.05 -28.16
CA ARG A 310 3.62 2.08 -28.95
C ARG A 310 4.59 3.15 -29.47
N THR A 311 5.47 3.67 -28.62
CA THR A 311 6.43 4.75 -28.95
C THR A 311 7.35 4.33 -30.08
N ARG A 312 7.84 3.09 -30.09
CA ARG A 312 8.66 2.56 -31.19
C ARG A 312 7.94 2.58 -32.53
N VAL A 313 6.63 2.37 -32.56
CA VAL A 313 5.85 2.48 -33.80
C VAL A 313 5.75 3.95 -34.23
N VAL A 314 5.48 4.87 -33.29
CA VAL A 314 5.43 6.32 -33.59
C VAL A 314 6.76 6.81 -34.13
N GLU A 315 7.87 6.49 -33.47
CA GLU A 315 9.22 6.88 -33.91
C GLU A 315 9.56 6.33 -35.31
N ALA A 316 9.19 5.08 -35.60
CA ALA A 316 9.40 4.49 -36.92
C ALA A 316 8.54 5.15 -38.01
N ILE A 317 7.31 5.57 -37.69
CA ILE A 317 6.46 6.37 -38.60
C ILE A 317 7.13 7.72 -38.90
N GLU A 318 7.62 8.41 -37.87
CA GLU A 318 8.29 9.71 -38.01
C GLU A 318 9.60 9.62 -38.79
N ALA A 319 10.34 8.52 -38.62
CA ALA A 319 11.58 8.25 -39.35
C ALA A 319 11.36 7.88 -40.83
N GLY A 320 10.18 7.37 -41.18
CA GLY A 320 9.85 6.92 -42.54
C GLY A 320 10.59 5.64 -42.98
N ASP A 321 11.06 4.82 -42.04
CA ASP A 321 11.70 3.53 -42.32
C ASP A 321 10.65 2.41 -42.32
N ASP A 322 10.26 1.96 -43.51
CA ASP A 322 9.24 0.91 -43.69
C ASP A 322 9.62 -0.43 -43.05
N VAL A 323 10.91 -0.77 -42.99
CA VAL A 323 11.39 -2.03 -42.42
C VAL A 323 11.30 -1.97 -40.90
N GLU A 324 11.79 -0.87 -40.31
CA GLU A 324 11.68 -0.64 -38.87
C GLU A 324 10.21 -0.54 -38.44
N LEU A 325 9.37 0.13 -39.23
CA LEU A 325 7.94 0.26 -38.97
C LEU A 325 7.23 -1.09 -38.98
N ALA A 326 7.52 -1.96 -39.95
CA ALA A 326 6.96 -3.31 -39.99
C ALA A 326 7.35 -4.13 -38.75
N ALA A 327 8.63 -4.08 -38.36
CA ALA A 327 9.12 -4.76 -37.17
C ALA A 327 8.52 -4.21 -35.87
N ALA A 328 8.41 -2.88 -35.74
CA ALA A 328 7.81 -2.21 -34.59
C ALA A 328 6.32 -2.57 -34.45
N ARG A 329 5.55 -2.56 -35.55
CA ARG A 329 4.15 -2.97 -35.56
C ARG A 329 3.98 -4.43 -35.14
N GLN A 330 4.82 -5.33 -35.65
CA GLN A 330 4.74 -6.75 -35.28
C GLN A 330 5.07 -6.99 -33.79
N ALA A 331 6.06 -6.27 -33.26
CA ALA A 331 6.40 -6.33 -31.83
C ALA A 331 5.25 -5.78 -30.97
N PHE A 332 4.64 -4.67 -31.37
CA PHE A 332 3.49 -4.10 -30.67
C PHE A 332 2.28 -5.03 -30.71
N ALA A 333 1.97 -5.62 -31.87
CA ALA A 333 0.94 -6.64 -32.05
C ALA A 333 1.08 -7.80 -31.07
N SER A 334 2.31 -8.31 -30.97
CA SER A 334 2.65 -9.45 -30.12
C SER A 334 2.52 -9.13 -28.63
N TYR A 335 2.63 -7.85 -28.25
CA TYR A 335 2.47 -7.41 -26.87
C TYR A 335 1.00 -7.22 -26.45
N LEU A 336 0.11 -6.83 -27.36
CA LEU A 336 -1.29 -6.50 -27.02
C LEU A 336 -2.03 -7.59 -26.21
N PRO A 337 -1.90 -8.90 -26.50
CA PRO A 337 -2.54 -9.96 -25.72
C PRO A 337 -2.05 -10.06 -24.27
N SER A 338 -0.89 -9.48 -23.95
CA SER A 338 -0.38 -9.42 -22.57
C SER A 338 -1.17 -8.47 -21.68
N ILE A 339 -2.00 -7.58 -22.26
CA ILE A 339 -2.89 -6.68 -21.51
C ILE A 339 -4.30 -7.27 -21.39
N VAL A 340 -4.62 -7.82 -20.22
CA VAL A 340 -5.85 -8.60 -19.99
C VAL A 340 -7.06 -7.72 -19.70
N PHE A 341 -7.99 -7.55 -20.64
CA PHE A 341 -9.27 -6.82 -20.45
C PHE A 341 -10.51 -7.53 -20.99
N THR A 342 -10.35 -8.62 -21.76
CA THR A 342 -11.45 -9.39 -22.34
C THR A 342 -11.62 -10.73 -21.63
N PHE A 343 -12.80 -11.34 -21.80
CA PHE A 343 -13.08 -12.65 -21.21
C PHE A 343 -12.17 -13.74 -21.80
N ARG A 344 -11.91 -13.72 -23.12
CA ARG A 344 -10.97 -14.63 -23.77
C ARG A 344 -9.55 -14.51 -23.20
N GLU A 345 -9.05 -13.29 -23.03
CA GLU A 345 -7.69 -13.06 -22.50
C GLU A 345 -7.54 -13.63 -21.08
N ILE A 346 -8.53 -13.41 -20.22
CA ILE A 346 -8.44 -13.89 -18.85
C ILE A 346 -8.62 -15.41 -18.72
N GLN A 347 -9.38 -16.04 -19.62
CA GLN A 347 -9.43 -17.50 -19.70
C GLN A 347 -8.07 -18.08 -20.14
N ASN A 348 -7.46 -17.46 -21.14
CA ASN A 348 -6.17 -17.88 -21.69
C ASN A 348 -4.98 -17.52 -20.78
N TRP A 349 -5.18 -16.65 -19.79
CA TRP A 349 -4.18 -16.38 -18.74
C TRP A 349 -3.68 -17.67 -18.05
N ARG A 350 -4.51 -18.73 -17.98
CA ARG A 350 -4.10 -20.04 -17.44
C ARG A 350 -3.07 -20.77 -18.29
N GLU A 351 -2.98 -20.44 -19.57
CA GLU A 351 -2.03 -21.01 -20.53
C GLU A 351 -0.64 -20.37 -20.38
N ASP A 352 -0.57 -19.18 -19.77
CA ASP A 352 0.65 -18.42 -19.55
C ASP A 352 1.42 -19.02 -18.36
N ALA A 353 2.23 -20.06 -18.65
CA ALA A 353 2.81 -20.96 -17.66
C ALA A 353 3.57 -20.25 -16.52
N TRP A 354 4.25 -19.13 -16.81
CA TRP A 354 5.10 -18.46 -15.82
C TRP A 354 4.32 -17.86 -14.65
N SER A 355 3.16 -17.26 -14.89
CA SER A 355 2.37 -16.57 -13.85
C SER A 355 1.69 -17.58 -12.94
N ARG A 356 1.15 -18.67 -13.52
CA ARG A 356 0.58 -19.81 -12.81
C ARG A 356 1.63 -20.53 -11.97
N ASP A 357 2.80 -20.82 -12.54
CA ASP A 357 3.86 -21.54 -11.83
C ASP A 357 4.45 -20.68 -10.70
N LEU A 358 4.63 -19.38 -10.95
CA LEU A 358 4.98 -18.40 -9.92
C LEU A 358 3.94 -18.41 -8.79
N LEU A 359 2.66 -18.32 -9.14
CA LEU A 359 1.57 -18.29 -8.17
C LEU A 359 1.52 -19.58 -7.35
N ALA A 360 1.58 -20.75 -7.99
CA ALA A 360 1.56 -22.04 -7.33
C ALA A 360 2.75 -22.21 -6.37
N ASN A 361 3.95 -21.75 -6.77
CA ASN A 361 5.12 -21.75 -5.90
C ASN A 361 4.95 -20.81 -4.70
N LEU A 362 4.39 -19.62 -4.91
CA LEU A 362 4.13 -18.66 -3.83
C LEU A 362 3.08 -19.19 -2.85
N LEU A 363 1.96 -19.75 -3.31
CA LEU A 363 0.91 -20.31 -2.44
C LEU A 363 1.41 -21.50 -1.60
N ARG A 364 2.38 -22.27 -2.11
CA ARG A 364 3.02 -23.37 -1.35
C ARG A 364 4.03 -22.90 -0.30
N THR A 365 4.59 -21.71 -0.44
CA THR A 365 5.74 -21.26 0.39
C THR A 365 5.47 -20.02 1.23
N ARG A 366 4.41 -19.27 0.92
CA ARG A 366 4.07 -17.99 1.55
C ARG A 366 2.57 -17.90 1.82
N SER A 367 2.20 -17.00 2.72
CA SER A 367 0.85 -16.52 2.89
C SER A 367 0.57 -15.40 1.88
N ILE A 368 -0.59 -15.41 1.24
CA ILE A 368 -1.01 -14.35 0.31
C ILE A 368 -1.96 -13.37 1.00
N VAL A 369 -1.78 -12.07 0.76
CA VAL A 369 -2.66 -11.02 1.30
C VAL A 369 -3.31 -10.27 0.14
N PHE A 370 -4.60 -10.46 -0.05
CA PHE A 370 -5.39 -9.79 -1.07
C PHE A 370 -5.78 -8.38 -0.59
N CYS A 371 -5.41 -7.35 -1.35
CA CYS A 371 -5.67 -5.95 -1.01
C CYS A 371 -6.30 -5.21 -2.19
N GLY A 372 -7.50 -4.64 -2.00
CA GLY A 372 -8.20 -3.92 -3.07
C GLY A 372 -8.49 -4.79 -4.29
N TYR A 373 -8.52 -6.10 -4.10
CA TYR A 373 -8.75 -7.07 -5.14
C TYR A 373 -10.25 -7.15 -5.43
N SER A 374 -10.62 -7.03 -6.70
CA SER A 374 -12.02 -7.05 -7.10
C SER A 374 -12.50 -8.47 -7.25
N ILE A 375 -13.60 -8.79 -6.58
CA ILE A 375 -14.23 -10.10 -6.72
C ILE A 375 -14.89 -10.36 -8.08
N ARG A 376 -14.82 -9.39 -9.00
CA ARG A 376 -15.33 -9.52 -10.36
C ARG A 376 -14.43 -10.40 -11.23
N ASP A 377 -13.21 -10.68 -10.78
CA ASP A 377 -12.27 -11.57 -11.48
C ASP A 377 -12.47 -13.04 -11.08
N ARG A 378 -13.50 -13.65 -11.70
CA ARG A 378 -13.87 -15.04 -11.40
C ARG A 378 -12.80 -16.06 -11.78
N VAL A 379 -12.02 -15.80 -12.83
CA VAL A 379 -11.04 -16.78 -13.31
C VAL A 379 -9.84 -16.86 -12.36
N LEU A 380 -9.36 -15.70 -11.88
CA LEU A 380 -8.31 -15.66 -10.86
C LEU A 380 -8.79 -16.25 -9.54
N HIS A 381 -10.03 -15.98 -9.12
CA HIS A 381 -10.61 -16.62 -7.93
C HIS A 381 -10.57 -18.13 -7.98
N ASP A 382 -11.08 -18.70 -9.06
CA ASP A 382 -11.10 -20.14 -9.23
C ASP A 382 -9.68 -20.69 -9.26
N ALA A 383 -8.72 -19.98 -9.86
CA ALA A 383 -7.31 -20.39 -9.83
C ALA A 383 -6.74 -20.47 -8.40
N PHE A 384 -6.99 -19.46 -7.56
CA PHE A 384 -6.57 -19.47 -6.15
C PHE A 384 -7.24 -20.60 -5.36
N ARG A 385 -8.56 -20.76 -5.53
CA ARG A 385 -9.34 -21.80 -4.85
C ARG A 385 -8.86 -23.19 -5.22
N THR A 386 -8.73 -23.47 -6.52
CA THR A 386 -8.26 -24.77 -7.03
C THR A 386 -6.84 -25.07 -6.54
N ALA A 387 -5.92 -24.09 -6.56
CA ALA A 387 -4.57 -24.30 -6.06
C ALA A 387 -4.53 -24.70 -4.57
N PHE A 388 -5.38 -24.10 -3.73
CA PHE A 388 -5.47 -24.50 -2.32
C PHE A 388 -6.14 -25.86 -2.13
N GLU A 389 -7.15 -26.20 -2.92
CA GLU A 389 -7.81 -27.52 -2.89
C GLU A 389 -6.85 -28.66 -3.31
N GLU A 390 -5.98 -28.40 -4.28
CA GLU A 390 -4.90 -29.32 -4.66
C GLU A 390 -3.92 -29.53 -3.50
N ILE A 391 -3.50 -28.46 -2.83
CA ILE A 391 -2.62 -28.55 -1.63
C ILE A 391 -3.30 -29.36 -0.53
N ALA A 392 -4.58 -29.13 -0.26
CA ALA A 392 -5.35 -29.89 0.73
C ALA A 392 -5.38 -31.39 0.39
N THR A 393 -5.61 -31.73 -0.88
CA THR A 393 -5.64 -33.11 -1.36
C THR A 393 -4.28 -33.80 -1.21
N VAL A 394 -3.18 -33.09 -1.51
CA VAL A 394 -1.81 -33.60 -1.31
C VAL A 394 -1.52 -33.80 0.17
N ASN A 395 -1.83 -32.84 1.03
CA ASN A 395 -1.62 -32.93 2.47
C ASN A 395 -2.41 -34.08 3.09
N ALA A 396 -3.66 -34.31 2.66
CA ALA A 396 -4.45 -35.46 3.12
C ALA A 396 -3.83 -36.81 2.72
N ARG A 397 -3.22 -36.90 1.52
CA ARG A 397 -2.52 -38.12 1.07
C ARG A 397 -1.21 -38.36 1.81
N VAL A 398 -0.46 -37.30 2.12
CA VAL A 398 0.84 -37.39 2.81
C VAL A 398 0.66 -37.60 4.32
N GLY A 399 -0.32 -36.93 4.93
CA GLY A 399 -0.67 -37.08 6.35
C GLY A 399 -1.27 -38.43 6.71
N GLY A 400 -1.72 -39.23 5.73
CA GLY A 400 -2.19 -40.60 5.93
C GLY A 400 -1.10 -41.62 6.29
N PHE A 401 0.18 -41.22 6.33
CA PHE A 401 1.31 -42.11 6.64
C PHE A 401 2.10 -41.76 7.91
N GLY A 402 1.63 -40.82 8.74
CA GLY A 402 2.34 -40.53 9.99
C GLY A 402 1.67 -39.47 10.86
N SER A 403 0.82 -39.90 11.78
CA SER A 403 0.50 -39.14 12.99
C SER A 403 0.33 -40.14 14.14
N THR A 404 1.44 -40.53 14.75
CA THR A 404 1.43 -41.17 16.07
C THR A 404 1.10 -40.13 17.12
N GLU A 405 0.20 -40.49 18.03
CA GLU A 405 -0.35 -39.77 19.20
C GLU A 405 0.70 -39.18 20.19
N GLN A 406 1.98 -39.11 19.81
CA GLN A 406 3.08 -38.66 20.66
C GLN A 406 3.31 -37.14 20.63
N ASP A 407 2.92 -36.43 19.56
CA ASP A 407 3.00 -34.96 19.52
C ASP A 407 1.91 -34.29 20.38
N GLU A 408 0.79 -34.98 20.63
CA GLU A 408 -0.31 -34.47 21.46
C GLU A 408 0.05 -34.44 22.96
N GLN A 409 0.96 -35.30 23.42
CA GLN A 409 1.37 -35.34 24.83
C GLN A 409 2.44 -34.31 25.20
N GLN A 410 3.23 -33.80 24.24
CA GLN A 410 4.25 -32.78 24.53
C GLN A 410 3.68 -31.36 24.65
N LEU A 411 2.55 -31.05 24.01
CA LEU A 411 1.91 -29.73 24.08
C LEU A 411 1.13 -29.48 25.38
N HIS A 412 0.66 -30.53 26.06
CA HIS A 412 -0.05 -30.40 27.34
C HIS A 412 0.87 -30.22 28.56
N ALA A 413 2.18 -30.48 28.43
CA ALA A 413 3.13 -30.36 29.54
C ALA A 413 3.64 -28.91 29.80
N VAL A 414 3.39 -27.96 28.89
CA VAL A 414 3.95 -26.59 28.98
C VAL A 414 3.02 -25.59 29.69
N HIS A 415 1.74 -25.90 29.85
CA HIS A 415 0.78 -25.04 30.57
C HIS A 415 0.27 -25.71 31.85
N GLY A 416 1.04 -25.57 32.93
CA GLY A 416 0.64 -26.03 34.26
C GLY A 416 -0.51 -25.21 34.86
N LEU A 417 -1.72 -25.77 34.86
CA LEU A 417 -2.82 -25.41 35.78
C LEU A 417 -3.48 -26.70 36.32
N PRO A 418 -3.87 -26.76 37.60
CA PRO A 418 -4.31 -28.01 38.22
C PRO A 418 -5.75 -28.37 37.85
N GLN A 419 -5.94 -29.56 37.26
CA GLN A 419 -7.26 -30.14 37.00
C GLN A 419 -7.94 -30.58 38.30
N ARG A 420 -9.06 -29.94 38.64
CA ARG A 420 -10.03 -30.49 39.60
C ARG A 420 -10.89 -31.53 38.89
N SER A 421 -10.66 -32.79 39.27
CA SER A 421 -11.44 -33.96 38.87
C SER A 421 -12.94 -33.77 39.15
N ARG A 422 -13.78 -33.87 38.11
CA ARG A 422 -15.24 -34.03 38.25
C ARG A 422 -15.63 -35.41 37.74
N ARG A 423 -15.93 -36.28 38.70
CA ARG A 423 -16.57 -37.59 38.52
C ARG A 423 -17.93 -37.43 37.84
N THR A 424 -18.14 -38.28 36.85
CA THR A 424 -19.42 -38.66 36.27
C THR A 424 -20.34 -39.31 37.32
N ALA A 425 -21.61 -38.91 37.34
CA ALA A 425 -22.67 -39.69 37.96
C ALA A 425 -23.90 -39.66 37.04
N THR A 426 -24.30 -40.87 36.67
CA THR A 426 -25.41 -41.27 35.81
C THR A 426 -26.77 -41.24 36.51
N SER A 427 -27.79 -40.91 35.71
CA SER A 427 -29.20 -41.37 35.72
C SER A 427 -30.06 -41.33 36.99
N GLN A 428 -31.22 -40.67 36.89
CA GLN A 428 -32.59 -41.22 37.00
C GLN A 428 -33.64 -40.08 37.01
N GLY A 429 -34.69 -40.17 36.19
CA GLY A 429 -35.92 -39.34 36.31
C GLY A 429 -37.01 -40.08 37.11
N PRO A 430 -38.31 -39.74 37.01
CA PRO A 430 -38.97 -38.48 36.63
C PRO A 430 -40.02 -38.02 37.71
N GLU A 431 -40.65 -36.84 37.53
CA GLU A 431 -42.08 -36.53 37.76
C GLU A 431 -42.41 -35.10 38.28
N ARG A 432 -43.27 -34.43 37.48
CA ARG A 432 -44.42 -33.56 37.81
C ARG A 432 -44.27 -32.29 38.69
N GLY A 433 -44.52 -31.14 38.05
CA GLY A 433 -45.64 -30.26 38.45
C GLY A 433 -45.37 -28.76 38.70
N ARG A 434 -46.10 -27.90 37.94
CA ARG A 434 -46.41 -26.44 38.16
C ARG A 434 -45.24 -25.46 37.96
N GLY A 435 -45.35 -24.28 37.33
CA GLY A 435 -46.42 -23.50 36.72
C GLY A 435 -45.78 -22.42 35.81
N PRO A 436 -46.55 -21.56 35.12
CA PRO A 436 -46.06 -20.71 34.04
C PRO A 436 -45.73 -19.31 34.57
N ASP A 437 -44.45 -18.92 34.58
CA ASP A 437 -43.97 -17.53 34.60
C ASP A 437 -42.43 -17.57 34.67
N ASP A 438 -41.73 -17.59 33.51
CA ASP A 438 -40.30 -17.17 33.38
C ASP A 438 -39.74 -17.33 31.94
N THR A 439 -40.52 -17.02 30.90
CA THR A 439 -40.06 -17.19 29.50
C THR A 439 -39.27 -16.00 28.94
N ALA A 440 -39.05 -14.92 29.69
CA ALA A 440 -38.33 -13.74 29.19
C ALA A 440 -36.85 -13.67 29.61
N ALA A 441 -36.45 -14.28 30.73
CA ALA A 441 -35.06 -14.28 31.20
C ALA A 441 -34.20 -15.41 30.60
N GLY A 442 -34.82 -16.54 30.24
CA GLY A 442 -34.13 -17.70 29.67
C GLY A 442 -33.71 -17.55 28.20
N ALA A 443 -34.42 -16.71 27.43
CA ALA A 443 -34.12 -16.49 26.01
C ALA A 443 -32.86 -15.62 25.80
N GLY A 444 -32.60 -14.65 26.69
CA GLY A 444 -31.39 -13.83 26.67
C GLY A 444 -30.15 -14.64 27.07
N ALA A 445 -30.24 -15.44 28.14
CA ALA A 445 -29.15 -16.30 28.58
C ALA A 445 -28.88 -17.45 27.60
N ALA A 446 -29.90 -18.00 26.94
CA ALA A 446 -29.72 -19.01 25.89
C ALA A 446 -29.17 -18.41 24.58
N ALA A 447 -29.50 -17.16 24.25
CA ALA A 447 -28.93 -16.44 23.11
C ALA A 447 -27.48 -16.00 23.36
N GLU A 448 -27.14 -15.55 24.58
CA GLU A 448 -25.76 -15.26 24.99
C GLU A 448 -24.93 -16.54 25.12
N ALA A 449 -25.51 -17.63 25.65
CA ALA A 449 -24.84 -18.92 25.67
C ALA A 449 -24.68 -19.49 24.26
N ALA A 450 -25.65 -19.30 23.36
CA ALA A 450 -25.51 -19.67 21.95
C ALA A 450 -24.50 -18.78 21.21
N LEU A 451 -24.41 -17.47 21.49
CA LEU A 451 -23.38 -16.59 20.94
C LEU A 451 -21.99 -16.96 21.47
N ALA A 452 -21.86 -17.25 22.77
CA ALA A 452 -20.62 -17.68 23.40
C ALA A 452 -20.22 -19.09 22.98
N GLN A 453 -21.19 -19.98 22.70
CA GLN A 453 -20.96 -21.32 22.20
C GLN A 453 -20.67 -21.31 20.69
N ILE A 454 -21.27 -20.40 19.92
CA ILE A 454 -20.87 -20.10 18.54
C ILE A 454 -19.46 -19.49 18.52
N GLU A 455 -19.12 -18.53 19.37
CA GLU A 455 -17.75 -18.00 19.49
C GLU A 455 -16.75 -19.09 19.92
N ALA A 456 -17.15 -20.00 20.83
CA ALA A 456 -16.31 -21.11 21.27
C ALA A 456 -16.19 -22.25 20.24
N GLU A 457 -17.20 -22.48 19.39
CA GLU A 457 -17.20 -23.53 18.35
C GLU A 457 -16.72 -23.02 16.97
N THR A 458 -16.68 -21.70 16.71
CA THR A 458 -16.35 -21.12 15.39
C THR A 458 -14.93 -20.58 15.22
N THR A 459 -14.15 -20.43 16.28
CA THR A 459 -12.71 -20.13 16.16
C THR A 459 -11.90 -21.39 16.39
N ASP A 460 -11.88 -22.30 15.41
CA ASP A 460 -10.76 -23.21 15.29
C ASP A 460 -9.51 -22.34 15.14
N SER A 461 -8.69 -22.24 16.20
CA SER A 461 -7.45 -21.44 16.18
C SER A 461 -6.53 -21.86 15.04
N ARG A 462 -6.68 -23.09 14.51
CA ARG A 462 -5.99 -23.54 13.30
C ARG A 462 -6.40 -22.75 12.06
N ALA A 463 -7.59 -22.15 11.99
CA ALA A 463 -8.00 -21.31 10.85
C ALA A 463 -7.16 -20.02 10.74
N GLN A 464 -6.58 -19.55 11.86
CA GLN A 464 -5.60 -18.46 11.85
C GLN A 464 -4.30 -18.89 11.14
N ARG A 465 -4.06 -20.20 10.97
CA ARG A 465 -2.89 -20.75 10.26
C ARG A 465 -3.03 -20.63 8.74
N ALA A 466 -4.26 -20.51 8.22
CA ALA A 466 -4.54 -20.42 6.80
C ALA A 466 -3.62 -19.42 6.08
N ARG A 467 -3.08 -19.83 4.93
CA ARG A 467 -2.08 -19.06 4.15
C ARG A 467 -2.70 -18.00 3.25
N ALA A 468 -3.87 -17.49 3.61
CA ALA A 468 -4.55 -16.43 2.86
C ALA A 468 -5.16 -15.42 3.83
N PHE A 469 -5.10 -14.14 3.45
CA PHE A 469 -5.71 -13.00 4.13
C PHE A 469 -6.41 -12.12 3.10
N PHE A 470 -7.52 -11.49 3.50
CA PHE A 470 -8.23 -10.52 2.68
C PHE A 470 -8.39 -9.19 3.43
N LEU A 471 -8.04 -8.08 2.78
CA LEU A 471 -8.40 -6.73 3.20
C LEU A 471 -9.63 -6.30 2.39
N GLY A 472 -10.83 -6.54 2.93
CA GLY A 472 -12.11 -6.35 2.26
C GLY A 472 -12.97 -5.22 2.84
N GLY A 473 -14.09 -4.92 2.17
CA GLY A 473 -15.02 -3.87 2.59
C GLY A 473 -15.86 -4.26 3.82
N PRO A 474 -16.44 -3.28 4.54
CA PRO A 474 -17.32 -3.54 5.68
C PRO A 474 -18.74 -3.91 5.22
N GLY A 475 -19.45 -4.70 6.01
CA GLY A 475 -20.91 -4.88 5.88
C GLY A 475 -21.42 -6.00 4.96
N GLY A 476 -20.53 -6.79 4.36
CA GLY A 476 -20.91 -8.01 3.66
C GLY A 476 -19.67 -8.83 3.34
N PHE A 477 -19.64 -10.07 3.82
CA PHE A 477 -18.56 -10.97 3.41
C PHE A 477 -18.72 -11.25 1.92
N GLU A 478 -17.71 -10.86 1.15
CA GLU A 478 -17.63 -11.21 -0.25
C GLU A 478 -17.55 -12.73 -0.34
N PHE A 479 -18.60 -13.37 -0.89
CA PHE A 479 -18.73 -14.83 -0.92
C PHE A 479 -17.46 -15.50 -1.48
N ASP A 480 -16.94 -14.97 -2.58
CA ASP A 480 -15.74 -15.49 -3.25
C ASP A 480 -14.48 -15.35 -2.38
N ALA A 481 -14.32 -14.23 -1.67
CA ALA A 481 -13.20 -14.04 -0.75
C ALA A 481 -13.24 -15.06 0.40
N LEU A 482 -14.42 -15.32 0.95
CA LEU A 482 -14.59 -16.37 1.96
C LEU A 482 -14.35 -17.77 1.38
N GLU A 483 -14.71 -18.06 0.13
CA GLU A 483 -14.41 -19.36 -0.48
C GLU A 483 -12.91 -19.60 -0.62
N VAL A 484 -12.12 -18.59 -1.03
CA VAL A 484 -10.66 -18.68 -1.08
C VAL A 484 -10.08 -18.92 0.31
N LEU A 485 -10.55 -18.18 1.33
CA LEU A 485 -10.11 -18.38 2.70
C LEU A 485 -10.48 -19.76 3.26
N ARG A 486 -11.67 -20.26 2.94
CA ARG A 486 -12.11 -21.62 3.30
C ARG A 486 -11.26 -22.68 2.61
N ALA A 487 -10.92 -22.51 1.33
CA ALA A 487 -10.00 -23.39 0.63
C ALA A 487 -8.61 -23.39 1.27
N ALA A 488 -8.09 -22.22 1.64
CA ALA A 488 -6.82 -22.10 2.36
C ALA A 488 -6.86 -22.76 3.75
N SER A 489 -7.99 -22.66 4.48
CA SER A 489 -8.20 -23.38 5.74
C SER A 489 -8.22 -24.90 5.56
N ARG A 490 -8.86 -25.40 4.49
CA ARG A 490 -8.82 -26.83 4.13
C ARG A 490 -7.40 -27.31 3.82
N ALA A 491 -6.59 -26.47 3.18
CA ALA A 491 -5.17 -26.76 2.91
C ALA A 491 -4.35 -26.95 4.19
N GLU A 492 -4.75 -26.30 5.30
CA GLU A 492 -4.16 -26.47 6.63
C GLU A 492 -4.84 -27.59 7.46
N GLY A 493 -5.68 -28.42 6.84
CA GLY A 493 -6.27 -29.61 7.46
C GLY A 493 -7.61 -29.39 8.16
N ILE A 494 -8.27 -28.24 7.97
CA ILE A 494 -9.57 -27.95 8.57
C ILE A 494 -10.68 -28.52 7.69
N GLY A 495 -11.34 -29.58 8.14
CA GLY A 495 -12.39 -30.27 7.37
C GLY A 495 -13.65 -29.42 7.12
N HIS A 496 -14.07 -28.64 8.12
CA HIS A 496 -15.32 -27.88 8.08
C HIS A 496 -15.10 -26.41 8.51
N PRO A 497 -14.50 -25.57 7.65
CA PRO A 497 -14.29 -24.16 7.98
C PRO A 497 -15.62 -23.40 8.03
N SER A 498 -15.68 -22.34 8.85
CA SER A 498 -16.88 -21.50 9.00
C SER A 498 -17.35 -20.91 7.67
N GLN A 499 -18.66 -20.89 7.46
CA GLN A 499 -19.29 -20.39 6.24
C GLN A 499 -19.50 -18.87 6.25
N THR A 500 -19.57 -18.26 7.43
CA THR A 500 -20.01 -16.86 7.61
C THR A 500 -18.92 -15.96 8.15
N HIS A 501 -17.83 -16.50 8.68
CA HIS A 501 -16.73 -15.71 9.24
C HIS A 501 -15.38 -16.39 8.98
N HIS A 502 -14.31 -15.62 8.89
CA HIS A 502 -12.95 -16.15 8.82
C HIS A 502 -11.98 -15.25 9.60
N PRO A 503 -11.06 -15.81 10.41
CA PRO A 503 -10.11 -15.01 11.19
C PRO A 503 -9.15 -14.18 10.33
N ASN A 504 -8.91 -14.58 9.08
CA ASN A 504 -8.04 -13.84 8.16
C ASN A 504 -8.79 -12.89 7.21
N TYR A 505 -10.08 -12.62 7.45
CA TYR A 505 -10.81 -11.56 6.76
C TYR A 505 -10.77 -10.27 7.60
N LEU A 506 -9.98 -9.31 7.13
CA LEU A 506 -9.75 -8.02 7.75
C LEU A 506 -10.58 -6.96 7.04
N GLN A 507 -11.45 -6.28 7.78
CA GLN A 507 -12.33 -5.26 7.22
C GLN A 507 -11.64 -3.90 7.20
N SER A 508 -11.85 -3.13 6.13
CA SER A 508 -11.37 -1.76 6.00
C SER A 508 -12.35 -0.93 5.18
N TYR A 509 -12.56 0.32 5.59
CA TYR A 509 -13.41 1.26 4.89
C TYR A 509 -12.65 1.84 3.69
N PHE A 510 -13.24 1.73 2.50
CA PHE A 510 -12.72 2.33 1.28
C PHE A 510 -13.15 3.80 1.14
N GLU A 511 -12.60 4.51 0.16
CA GLU A 511 -12.94 5.91 -0.08
C GLU A 511 -14.43 6.08 -0.39
N GLY A 512 -15.04 7.15 0.14
CA GLY A 512 -16.48 7.39 0.09
C GLY A 512 -17.28 6.71 1.22
N MET A 513 -16.67 5.79 1.97
CA MET A 513 -17.29 5.16 3.14
C MET A 513 -16.89 5.86 4.44
N SER A 514 -17.83 5.97 5.39
CA SER A 514 -17.54 6.48 6.73
C SER A 514 -17.24 5.33 7.71
N GLY A 515 -16.04 5.31 8.27
CA GLY A 515 -15.69 4.37 9.35
C GLY A 515 -14.19 4.25 9.61
N PHE A 516 -13.83 3.34 10.50
CA PHE A 516 -12.44 3.04 10.86
C PHE A 516 -12.23 1.51 10.95
N PRO A 517 -11.09 0.97 10.50
CA PRO A 517 -9.97 1.65 9.86
C PRO A 517 -10.21 1.85 8.36
N ARG A 518 -9.66 2.92 7.79
CA ARG A 518 -9.44 3.03 6.33
C ARG A 518 -8.26 2.17 5.91
N LEU A 519 -8.18 1.78 4.63
CA LEU A 519 -7.06 0.98 4.11
C LEU A 519 -5.68 1.56 4.45
N ASP A 520 -5.49 2.88 4.32
CA ASP A 520 -4.24 3.53 4.70
C ASP A 520 -3.93 3.40 6.20
N GLN A 521 -4.96 3.43 7.06
CA GLN A 521 -4.81 3.27 8.51
C GLN A 521 -4.45 1.82 8.84
N THR A 522 -5.10 0.84 8.20
CA THR A 522 -4.76 -0.59 8.31
C THR A 522 -3.29 -0.83 7.97
N MET A 523 -2.83 -0.33 6.80
CA MET A 523 -1.44 -0.50 6.36
C MET A 523 -0.46 0.19 7.30
N ARG A 524 -0.78 1.39 7.79
CA ARG A 524 0.05 2.13 8.76
C ARG A 524 0.15 1.43 10.12
N TRP A 525 -0.92 0.80 10.58
CA TRP A 525 -0.90 -0.02 11.78
C TRP A 525 0.01 -1.24 11.61
N LEU A 526 -0.16 -1.99 10.52
CA LEU A 526 0.70 -3.15 10.22
C LEU A 526 2.18 -2.72 10.14
N TRP A 527 2.48 -1.61 9.48
CA TRP A 527 3.84 -1.06 9.44
C TRP A 527 4.36 -0.75 10.86
N HIS A 528 3.55 -0.04 11.65
CA HIS A 528 3.89 0.29 13.03
C HIS A 528 4.28 -0.94 13.85
N ARG A 529 3.48 -2.00 13.78
CA ARG A 529 3.76 -3.26 14.49
C ARG A 529 5.02 -3.95 13.99
N THR A 530 5.21 -4.03 12.67
CA THR A 530 6.44 -4.63 12.11
C THR A 530 7.71 -3.90 12.55
N VAL A 531 7.66 -2.57 12.70
CA VAL A 531 8.79 -1.77 13.21
C VAL A 531 9.00 -1.97 14.71
N ARG A 532 7.94 -2.08 15.51
CA ARG A 532 8.07 -2.33 16.96
C ARG A 532 8.72 -3.70 17.24
N ILE A 533 8.32 -4.75 16.51
CA ILE A 533 8.95 -6.07 16.60
C ILE A 533 10.44 -5.98 16.20
N ARG A 534 10.77 -5.25 15.13
CA ARG A 534 12.18 -5.01 14.74
C ARG A 534 12.96 -4.31 15.84
N GLN A 535 12.39 -3.26 16.42
CA GLN A 535 13.03 -2.46 17.46
C GLN A 535 13.33 -3.28 18.71
N GLU A 536 12.38 -4.12 19.12
CA GLU A 536 12.56 -5.05 20.23
C GLU A 536 13.76 -5.97 19.99
N GLN A 537 13.82 -6.63 18.83
CA GLN A 537 14.96 -7.48 18.47
C GLN A 537 16.29 -6.71 18.44
N CYS A 538 16.31 -5.49 17.91
CA CYS A 538 17.52 -4.66 17.90
C CYS A 538 17.96 -4.23 19.30
N VAL A 539 17.02 -3.96 20.21
CA VAL A 539 17.33 -3.67 21.63
C VAL A 539 17.85 -4.93 22.33
N GLU A 540 17.30 -6.08 21.97
CA GLU A 540 17.70 -7.36 22.55
C GLU A 540 19.13 -7.75 22.14
N VAL A 541 19.43 -7.68 20.85
CA VAL A 541 20.65 -8.24 20.25
C VAL A 541 21.74 -7.19 20.04
N ASP A 542 21.41 -6.02 19.49
CA ASP A 542 22.40 -5.09 18.91
C ASP A 542 22.74 -3.89 19.81
N LEU A 543 21.83 -3.49 20.70
CA LEU A 543 21.97 -2.28 21.52
C LEU A 543 23.24 -2.31 22.38
N ARG A 544 23.62 -3.48 22.90
CA ARG A 544 24.82 -3.65 23.75
C ARG A 544 26.07 -3.11 23.07
N ARG A 545 26.25 -3.43 21.79
CA ARG A 545 27.45 -3.05 21.01
C ARG A 545 27.52 -1.54 20.82
N VAL A 546 26.43 -0.92 20.38
CA VAL A 546 26.40 0.53 20.12
C VAL A 546 26.44 1.34 21.41
N ALA A 547 25.76 0.92 22.46
CA ALA A 547 25.81 1.57 23.76
C ALA A 547 27.23 1.53 24.33
N THR A 548 27.91 0.39 24.25
CA THR A 548 29.31 0.27 24.71
C THR A 548 30.23 1.27 24.00
N ASN A 549 30.10 1.40 22.68
CA ASN A 549 30.90 2.33 21.88
C ASN A 549 30.60 3.80 22.22
N LEU A 550 29.32 4.15 22.37
CA LEU A 550 28.91 5.53 22.64
C LEU A 550 29.18 5.98 24.07
N LEU A 551 29.10 5.05 25.04
CA LEU A 551 29.32 5.36 26.45
C LEU A 551 30.79 5.29 26.84
N GLY A 552 31.65 4.65 26.03
CA GLY A 552 33.07 4.45 26.32
C GLY A 552 33.35 3.45 27.45
N GLN A 553 32.32 2.73 27.89
CA GLN A 553 32.36 1.70 28.92
C GLN A 553 31.37 0.58 28.57
N GLY A 554 31.59 -0.62 29.10
CA GLY A 554 30.69 -1.76 28.86
C GLY A 554 29.25 -1.44 29.25
N CYS A 555 28.30 -1.68 28.34
CA CYS A 555 26.86 -1.52 28.61
C CYS A 555 26.41 -2.55 29.67
N PRO A 556 26.01 -2.13 30.88
CA PRO A 556 25.54 -3.06 31.90
C PRO A 556 24.27 -3.77 31.43
N GLU A 557 24.20 -5.08 31.65
CA GLU A 557 23.06 -5.88 31.19
C GLU A 557 21.75 -5.42 31.84
N ARG A 558 21.79 -5.06 33.12
CA ARG A 558 20.64 -4.49 33.84
C ARG A 558 20.11 -3.21 33.19
N GLU A 559 20.99 -2.35 32.68
CA GLU A 559 20.58 -1.10 32.03
C GLU A 559 19.99 -1.37 30.64
N ARG A 560 20.55 -2.31 29.88
CA ARG A 560 19.97 -2.78 28.62
C ARG A 560 18.57 -3.37 28.84
N SER A 561 18.41 -4.25 29.83
CA SER A 561 17.11 -4.81 30.21
C SER A 561 16.11 -3.71 30.57
N ARG A 562 16.53 -2.66 31.28
CA ARG A 562 15.65 -1.51 31.56
C ARG A 562 15.16 -0.81 30.29
N VAL A 563 16.01 -0.63 29.27
CA VAL A 563 15.57 -0.06 27.98
C VAL A 563 14.52 -0.95 27.34
N LEU A 564 14.71 -2.28 27.38
CA LEU A 564 13.75 -3.25 26.87
C LEU A 564 12.42 -3.20 27.63
N ASP A 565 12.45 -3.20 28.96
CA ASP A 565 11.26 -3.08 29.82
C ASP A 565 10.47 -1.80 29.51
N ARG A 566 11.18 -0.68 29.28
CA ARG A 566 10.54 0.60 28.89
C ARG A 566 9.96 0.55 27.48
N LEU A 567 10.61 -0.13 26.54
CA LEU A 567 10.03 -0.35 25.21
C LEU A 567 8.76 -1.21 25.30
N HIS A 568 8.74 -2.23 26.15
CA HIS A 568 7.54 -3.04 26.43
C HIS A 568 6.44 -2.20 27.08
N GLU A 569 6.76 -1.37 28.09
CA GLU A 569 5.82 -0.42 28.70
C GLU A 569 5.18 0.50 27.63
N LEU A 570 6.00 1.08 26.76
CA LEU A 570 5.52 1.92 25.65
C LEU A 570 4.64 1.13 24.68
N THR A 571 5.07 -0.04 24.24
CA THR A 571 4.36 -0.85 23.26
C THR A 571 3.03 -1.36 23.83
N ASN A 572 2.99 -1.70 25.12
CA ASN A 572 1.77 -2.09 25.82
C ASN A 572 0.78 -0.93 25.92
N GLU A 573 1.22 0.29 26.23
CA GLU A 573 0.35 1.47 26.21
C GLU A 573 -0.18 1.78 24.81
N GLU A 574 0.63 1.60 23.76
CA GLU A 574 0.20 1.72 22.36
C GLU A 574 -0.85 0.65 22.00
N PHE A 575 -0.68 -0.57 22.52
CA PHE A 575 -1.58 -1.70 22.32
C PHE A 575 -2.92 -1.52 23.05
N GLU A 576 -2.89 -1.14 24.33
CA GLU A 576 -4.10 -0.85 25.11
C GLU A 576 -4.86 0.33 24.49
N ARG A 577 -4.15 1.33 23.98
CA ARG A 577 -4.78 2.40 23.20
C ARG A 577 -5.47 1.86 21.95
N ALA A 578 -4.82 0.96 21.21
CA ALA A 578 -5.41 0.36 20.02
C ALA A 578 -6.63 -0.52 20.30
N ARG A 579 -6.64 -1.26 21.43
CA ARG A 579 -7.84 -2.01 21.89
C ARG A 579 -9.06 -1.12 22.05
N THR A 580 -8.88 0.14 22.49
CA THR A 580 -10.02 1.07 22.58
C THR A 580 -10.66 1.36 21.21
N TRP A 581 -9.90 1.22 20.12
CA TRP A 581 -10.37 1.48 18.76
C TRP A 581 -11.31 0.41 18.21
N GLU A 582 -11.33 -0.77 18.81
CA GLU A 582 -12.29 -1.85 18.50
C GLU A 582 -13.72 -1.48 18.94
N ARG A 583 -13.86 -0.53 19.87
CA ARG A 583 -15.16 0.00 20.32
C ARG A 583 -15.47 1.36 19.71
N GLU A 584 -14.47 2.23 19.63
CA GLU A 584 -14.64 3.58 19.10
C GLU A 584 -13.43 3.98 18.23
N GLY A 585 -13.66 4.12 16.92
CA GLY A 585 -12.60 4.50 15.99
C GLY A 585 -11.97 5.86 16.35
N PRO A 586 -10.63 5.97 16.37
CA PRO A 586 -9.94 7.20 16.75
C PRO A 586 -10.14 8.29 15.69
N SER A 587 -9.97 9.55 16.12
CA SER A 587 -9.66 10.62 15.19
C SER A 587 -8.31 10.38 14.50
N ASP A 588 -8.12 10.94 13.31
CA ASP A 588 -6.84 10.85 12.59
C ASP A 588 -5.67 11.35 13.44
N SER A 589 -5.90 12.37 14.28
CA SER A 589 -4.88 12.90 15.19
C SER A 589 -4.53 11.93 16.32
N GLN A 590 -5.50 11.21 16.89
CA GLN A 590 -5.26 10.22 17.94
C GLN A 590 -4.51 9.00 17.38
N PHE A 591 -4.88 8.55 16.19
CA PHE A 591 -4.17 7.49 15.48
C PHE A 591 -2.71 7.90 15.19
N ASP A 592 -2.51 9.10 14.66
CA ASP A 592 -1.18 9.65 14.33
C ASP A 592 -0.24 9.78 15.54
N ARG A 593 -0.77 10.00 16.75
CA ARG A 593 0.03 10.06 17.98
C ARG A 593 0.72 8.74 18.31
N VAL A 594 0.10 7.62 17.94
CA VAL A 594 0.63 6.27 18.15
C VAL A 594 1.52 5.90 16.98
N VAL A 595 0.96 5.74 15.78
CA VAL A 595 1.70 5.19 14.64
C VAL A 595 2.74 6.15 14.06
N GLY A 596 2.62 7.45 14.31
CA GLY A 596 3.51 8.47 13.74
C GLY A 596 4.97 8.34 14.16
N TRP A 597 5.25 7.67 15.29
CA TRP A 597 6.61 7.44 15.75
C TRP A 597 7.36 6.50 14.81
N THR A 598 6.74 5.38 14.43
CA THR A 598 7.33 4.35 13.55
C THR A 598 7.11 4.64 12.07
N ASP A 599 6.09 5.41 11.70
CA ASP A 599 5.79 5.79 10.31
C ASP A 599 6.57 7.04 9.86
N ARG A 600 6.88 7.97 10.78
CA ARG A 600 7.54 9.25 10.45
C ARG A 600 8.84 9.47 11.22
N PHE A 601 8.80 9.45 12.55
CA PHE A 601 9.95 9.86 13.36
C PHE A 601 11.17 8.94 13.15
N HIS A 602 11.01 7.63 13.35
CA HIS A 602 12.09 6.65 13.20
C HIS A 602 12.62 6.54 11.77
N PRO A 603 11.78 6.40 10.73
CA PRO A 603 12.26 6.41 9.34
C PRO A 603 13.04 7.69 9.00
N ALA A 604 12.58 8.84 9.49
CA ALA A 604 13.30 10.09 9.27
C ALA A 604 14.64 10.13 10.04
N LEU A 605 14.69 9.62 11.28
CA LEU A 605 15.90 9.55 12.09
C LEU A 605 16.96 8.67 11.41
N LEU A 606 16.60 7.45 11.02
CA LEU A 606 17.51 6.53 10.31
C LEU A 606 18.02 7.15 9.01
N ARG A 607 17.17 7.87 8.28
CA ARG A 607 17.59 8.61 7.09
C ARG A 607 18.61 9.72 7.41
N GLU A 608 18.44 10.48 8.49
CA GLU A 608 19.45 11.49 8.91
C GLU A 608 20.80 10.84 9.23
N LEU A 609 20.78 9.70 9.92
CA LEU A 609 22.01 8.96 10.25
C LEU A 609 22.71 8.41 9.00
N ALA A 610 21.93 7.85 8.08
CA ALA A 610 22.44 7.35 6.81
C ALA A 610 23.04 8.45 5.93
N ILE A 611 22.46 9.66 5.94
CA ILE A 611 23.08 10.83 5.29
C ILE A 611 24.41 11.16 5.96
N GLY A 612 24.48 11.13 7.29
CA GLY A 612 25.73 11.33 8.03
C GLY A 612 26.83 10.34 7.63
N GLU A 613 26.47 9.06 7.49
CA GLU A 613 27.41 8.03 7.06
C GLU A 613 27.88 8.26 5.62
N ALA A 614 26.97 8.64 4.72
CA ALA A 614 27.29 8.97 3.34
C ALA A 614 28.33 10.10 3.23
N VAL A 615 28.23 11.10 4.13
CA VAL A 615 29.20 12.20 4.22
C VAL A 615 30.56 11.70 4.66
N LEU A 616 30.62 10.81 5.66
CA LEU A 616 31.87 10.23 6.13
C LEU A 616 32.56 9.41 5.04
N ARG A 617 31.81 8.59 4.30
CA ARG A 617 32.37 7.73 3.25
C ARG A 617 32.90 8.48 2.02
N ARG A 618 32.52 9.75 1.83
CA ARG A 618 32.85 10.56 0.64
C ARG A 618 33.70 11.80 0.97
N ASP A 619 34.29 11.86 2.16
CA ASP A 619 35.12 12.98 2.65
C ASP A 619 34.45 14.37 2.53
N GLY A 620 33.12 14.45 2.65
CA GLY A 620 32.41 15.72 2.73
C GLY A 620 31.01 15.78 2.12
N PRO A 621 30.29 16.91 2.31
CA PRO A 621 28.93 17.12 1.84
C PRO A 621 28.90 17.55 0.36
N GLY A 622 29.42 16.70 -0.53
CA GLY A 622 29.40 16.94 -1.98
C GLY A 622 27.98 17.15 -2.53
N ASN A 623 27.88 17.65 -3.77
CA ASN A 623 26.59 17.99 -4.41
C ASN A 623 25.60 16.82 -4.42
N SER A 624 26.07 15.59 -4.65
CA SER A 624 25.23 14.38 -4.62
C SER A 624 24.57 14.15 -3.26
N VAL A 625 25.29 14.35 -2.15
CA VAL A 625 24.75 14.14 -0.78
C VAL A 625 23.73 15.22 -0.43
N ARG A 626 23.93 16.45 -0.94
CA ARG A 626 22.98 17.55 -0.77
C ARG A 626 21.66 17.31 -1.52
N VAL A 627 21.71 16.70 -2.70
CA VAL A 627 20.52 16.27 -3.46
C VAL A 627 19.79 15.14 -2.72
N VAL A 628 20.53 14.13 -2.25
CA VAL A 628 20.00 13.03 -1.42
C VAL A 628 19.27 13.52 -0.16
N ASN A 629 19.81 14.55 0.50
CA ASN A 629 19.20 15.17 1.69
C ASN A 629 17.89 15.94 1.42
N ARG A 630 17.62 16.34 0.17
CA ARG A 630 16.39 17.08 -0.19
C ARG A 630 15.19 16.16 -0.40
N ARG A 631 15.43 14.92 -0.81
CA ARG A 631 14.40 13.98 -1.25
C ARG A 631 13.88 13.11 -0.09
N GLN A 632 12.62 12.68 -0.18
CA GLN A 632 12.07 11.69 0.74
C GLN A 632 12.41 10.31 0.20
N TRP A 633 13.26 9.59 0.91
CA TRP A 633 13.57 8.18 0.65
C TRP A 633 13.63 7.44 1.97
N PHE A 634 13.60 6.11 1.92
CA PHE A 634 13.50 5.25 3.10
C PHE A 634 14.82 4.52 3.34
N PHE A 635 15.37 4.66 4.55
CA PHE A 635 16.50 3.85 5.00
C PHE A 635 15.97 2.71 5.88
N PRO A 636 16.30 1.43 5.60
CA PRO A 636 15.70 0.31 6.31
C PRO A 636 16.23 0.15 7.74
N PRO A 637 15.39 0.09 8.79
CA PRO A 637 15.74 -0.45 10.08
C PRO A 637 16.63 -1.70 10.11
N SER A 638 16.47 -2.63 9.14
CA SER A 638 17.25 -3.88 9.10
C SER A 638 18.72 -3.72 8.68
N GLU A 639 19.09 -2.64 7.97
CA GLU A 639 20.46 -2.43 7.45
C GLU A 639 21.44 -1.98 8.54
N HIS A 640 20.95 -1.20 9.52
CA HIS A 640 21.72 -0.78 10.68
C HIS A 640 20.93 -1.05 11.97
N PRO A 641 20.85 -2.32 12.41
CA PRO A 641 20.06 -2.68 13.58
C PRO A 641 20.55 -1.98 14.85
N GLN A 642 21.84 -1.68 14.94
CA GLN A 642 22.41 -0.85 16.02
C GLN A 642 21.84 0.57 16.07
N TRP A 643 21.57 1.20 14.91
CA TRP A 643 20.96 2.53 14.86
C TRP A 643 19.49 2.47 15.21
N THR A 644 18.80 1.41 14.79
CA THR A 644 17.41 1.13 15.16
C THR A 644 17.26 0.97 16.66
N GLY A 645 18.13 0.18 17.31
CA GLY A 645 18.17 0.02 18.76
C GLY A 645 18.49 1.34 19.49
N TRP A 646 19.47 2.12 19.00
CA TRP A 646 19.75 3.43 19.58
C TRP A 646 18.62 4.44 19.37
N GLY A 647 17.89 4.34 18.26
CA GLY A 647 16.69 5.15 17.99
C GLY A 647 15.62 4.96 19.07
N VAL A 648 15.47 3.75 19.61
CA VAL A 648 14.58 3.48 20.76
C VAL A 648 15.02 4.25 22.01
N VAL A 649 16.33 4.29 22.31
CA VAL A 649 16.88 5.08 23.41
C VAL A 649 16.54 6.57 23.23
N VAL A 650 16.66 7.09 22.00
CA VAL A 650 16.29 8.48 21.67
C VAL A 650 14.80 8.73 21.90
N GLU A 651 13.91 7.84 21.44
CA GLU A 651 12.46 7.98 21.64
C GLU A 651 12.10 7.98 23.15
N ILE A 652 12.57 6.99 23.90
CA ILE A 652 12.29 6.86 25.34
C ILE A 652 12.81 8.09 26.08
N ALA A 653 14.07 8.48 25.85
CA ALA A 653 14.67 9.64 26.49
C ALA A 653 13.89 10.92 26.18
N LEU A 654 13.52 11.15 24.92
CA LEU A 654 12.77 12.34 24.51
C LEU A 654 11.38 12.40 25.16
N ARG A 655 10.64 11.28 25.17
CA ARG A 655 9.33 11.19 25.83
C ARG A 655 9.45 11.44 27.33
N ARG A 656 10.42 10.82 28.01
CA ARG A 656 10.66 11.00 29.45
C ARG A 656 11.13 12.42 29.80
N MET A 657 11.98 13.03 28.99
CA MET A 657 12.36 14.44 29.12
C MET A 657 11.13 15.35 29.07
N ILE A 658 10.28 15.19 28.05
CA ILE A 658 9.09 16.02 27.89
C ILE A 658 8.07 15.76 28.99
N ALA A 659 7.86 14.50 29.38
CA ALA A 659 6.98 14.12 30.48
C ALA A 659 7.47 14.70 31.82
N SER A 660 8.78 14.63 32.09
CA SER A 660 9.37 15.23 33.29
C SER A 660 9.24 16.75 33.33
N TRP A 661 9.43 17.44 32.20
CA TRP A 661 9.22 18.88 32.10
C TRP A 661 7.76 19.27 32.40
N ARG A 662 6.81 18.40 32.05
CA ARG A 662 5.38 18.58 32.32
C ARG A 662 4.97 18.18 33.74
N GLY A 663 5.87 17.56 34.52
CA GLY A 663 5.53 16.97 35.82
C GLY A 663 4.72 15.67 35.72
N GLU A 664 4.71 15.02 34.55
CA GLU A 664 3.90 13.83 34.24
C GLU A 664 4.80 12.62 33.91
N LEU A 665 5.95 12.48 34.57
CA LEU A 665 6.93 11.41 34.24
C LEU A 665 6.33 10.01 34.32
N GLY A 666 5.38 9.76 35.22
CA GLY A 666 4.68 8.47 35.34
C GLY A 666 3.86 8.09 34.10
N ASP A 667 3.49 9.06 33.26
CA ASP A 667 2.66 8.88 32.07
C ASP A 667 3.46 9.00 30.76
N TRP A 668 4.80 8.92 30.82
CA TRP A 668 5.69 9.15 29.68
C TRP A 668 5.40 8.25 28.45
N ALA A 669 4.93 7.03 28.70
CA ALA A 669 4.61 6.03 27.68
C ALA A 669 3.24 6.30 27.00
N LYS A 670 2.34 7.00 27.70
CA LYS A 670 0.96 7.21 27.25
C LYS A 670 0.92 8.16 26.05
N SER A 671 0.01 7.87 25.12
CA SER A 671 -0.31 8.77 24.01
C SER A 671 -0.94 10.05 24.56
N SER A 672 -0.33 11.21 24.28
CA SER A 672 -0.77 12.52 24.77
C SER A 672 -0.92 13.53 23.61
N PRO A 673 -1.95 14.39 23.61
CA PRO A 673 -2.03 15.53 22.67
C PRO A 673 -0.85 16.49 22.81
N CYS A 674 -0.22 16.52 23.98
CA CYS A 674 0.89 17.39 24.29
C CYS A 674 2.24 16.85 23.79
N VAL A 675 2.30 15.67 23.18
CA VAL A 675 3.52 15.10 22.58
C VAL A 675 3.16 14.33 21.31
N THR A 676 3.54 14.86 20.15
CA THR A 676 3.14 14.25 18.87
C THR A 676 4.30 14.22 17.86
N PRO A 677 4.49 13.12 17.12
CA PRO A 677 5.44 13.07 16.00
C PRO A 677 5.08 14.13 14.94
N GLY A 678 6.04 14.96 14.56
CA GLY A 678 5.85 16.02 13.59
C GLY A 678 5.56 15.50 12.18
N GLN A 679 4.74 16.24 11.42
CA GLN A 679 4.55 16.03 9.98
C GLN A 679 5.72 16.66 9.20
N SER A 680 6.92 16.15 9.40
CA SER A 680 8.15 16.72 8.84
C SER A 680 8.90 15.69 8.01
N LYS A 681 9.67 16.18 7.03
CA LYS A 681 10.70 15.35 6.40
C LYS A 681 11.76 14.94 7.43
N ARG A 682 12.02 15.76 8.46
CA ARG A 682 13.01 15.50 9.53
C ARG A 682 12.40 14.71 10.70
N PRO A 683 13.21 13.96 11.48
CA PRO A 683 12.78 13.43 12.76
C PRO A 683 12.44 14.59 13.68
N ALA A 684 11.15 14.80 13.92
CA ALA A 684 10.66 15.94 14.69
C ALA A 684 9.52 15.53 15.61
N VAL A 685 9.42 16.24 16.74
CA VAL A 685 8.36 16.07 17.73
C VAL A 685 7.83 17.45 18.10
N SER A 686 6.51 17.55 18.19
CA SER A 686 5.78 18.70 18.70
C SER A 686 5.36 18.43 20.14
N PHE A 687 5.56 19.39 21.03
CA PHE A 687 5.19 19.23 22.42
C PHE A 687 4.69 20.52 23.09
N SER A 688 3.90 20.41 24.16
CA SER A 688 3.39 21.59 24.90
C SER A 688 3.33 21.32 26.41
N SER A 689 3.36 22.37 27.22
CA SER A 689 3.22 22.30 28.69
C SER A 689 1.77 22.28 29.16
N GLY A 690 0.80 22.43 28.25
CA GLY A 690 -0.61 22.48 28.61
C GLY A 690 -1.17 21.13 29.04
N THR A 691 -2.43 21.16 29.45
CA THR A 691 -3.21 19.94 29.74
C THR A 691 -3.85 19.42 28.46
N GLU A 692 -4.38 18.20 28.49
CA GLU A 692 -5.10 17.65 27.33
C GLU A 692 -6.30 18.51 26.91
N ALA A 693 -6.97 19.14 27.87
CA ALA A 693 -8.13 20.00 27.63
C ALA A 693 -7.73 21.40 27.12
N LEU A 694 -6.54 21.89 27.51
CA LEU A 694 -6.04 23.25 27.22
C LEU A 694 -4.54 23.19 26.92
N PRO A 695 -4.14 22.75 25.71
CA PRO A 695 -2.74 22.72 25.32
C PRO A 695 -2.18 24.16 25.22
N SER A 696 -0.99 24.39 25.79
CA SER A 696 -0.29 25.66 25.65
C SER A 696 0.32 25.80 24.25
N THR A 697 0.90 26.96 23.93
CA THR A 697 1.55 27.17 22.64
C THR A 697 2.56 26.05 22.37
N PRO A 698 2.35 25.24 21.31
CA PRO A 698 3.20 24.10 21.09
C PRO A 698 4.61 24.57 20.69
N ARG A 699 5.60 23.75 21.06
CA ARG A 699 7.02 23.85 20.72
C ARG A 699 7.39 22.69 19.80
N ALA A 700 8.48 22.80 19.06
CA ALA A 700 8.95 21.74 18.18
C ALA A 700 10.44 21.49 18.36
N LEU A 701 10.81 20.23 18.39
CA LEU A 701 12.19 19.74 18.43
C LEU A 701 12.45 18.89 17.19
N ALA A 702 13.57 19.12 16.52
CA ALA A 702 14.01 18.32 15.38
C ALA A 702 15.46 17.86 15.54
N ILE A 703 15.77 16.66 15.05
CA ILE A 703 17.15 16.14 14.98
C ILE A 703 17.66 16.39 13.55
N VAL A 704 18.84 17.00 13.43
CA VAL A 704 19.40 17.40 12.13
C VAL A 704 20.90 17.20 12.07
N LEU A 705 21.40 16.85 10.88
CA LEU A 705 22.83 16.84 10.58
C LEU A 705 23.34 18.25 10.28
N THR A 706 24.38 18.67 11.00
CA THR A 706 25.01 20.00 10.87
C THR A 706 25.60 20.17 9.47
N GLY A 707 25.47 21.38 8.89
CA GLY A 707 25.94 21.66 7.52
C GLY A 707 24.95 21.27 6.42
N PHE A 708 23.84 20.61 6.79
CA PHE A 708 22.71 20.30 5.92
C PHE A 708 21.44 21.07 6.31
N ASP A 709 21.61 22.14 7.08
CA ASP A 709 20.59 23.11 7.43
C ASP A 709 20.03 23.70 6.14
N ARG A 710 18.84 23.24 5.75
CA ARG A 710 18.10 23.76 4.60
C ARG A 710 17.95 25.26 4.84
N ARG A 711 18.19 26.12 3.83
CA ARG A 711 17.61 27.47 3.83
C ARG A 711 16.11 27.27 4.09
N SER A 712 15.68 27.67 5.28
CA SER A 712 14.60 27.03 6.01
C SER A 712 13.23 27.27 5.36
N THR A 713 12.71 26.31 4.60
CA THR A 713 11.28 26.03 4.69
C THR A 713 11.04 25.46 6.09
N ARG A 714 10.42 26.25 6.96
CA ARG A 714 10.07 25.84 8.34
C ARG A 714 9.40 24.46 8.26
N PRO A 715 9.81 23.47 9.08
CA PRO A 715 9.11 22.19 9.09
C PRO A 715 7.64 22.46 9.39
N ARG A 716 6.76 22.07 8.46
CA ARG A 716 5.31 22.25 8.61
C ARG A 716 4.77 21.19 9.56
N VAL A 717 4.97 21.39 10.87
CA VAL A 717 4.21 20.66 11.88
C VAL A 717 2.78 21.20 11.83
N ARG A 718 1.78 20.33 11.67
CA ARG A 718 0.37 20.74 11.53
C ARG A 718 -0.18 21.22 12.88
N GLY A 719 -0.86 22.37 12.89
CA GLY A 719 -1.26 23.14 14.07
C GLY A 719 -0.44 24.43 14.13
N ALA A 720 -1.06 25.60 14.02
CA ALA A 720 -0.42 26.92 13.89
C ALA A 720 0.95 27.10 14.59
N PHE A 721 2.06 27.12 13.84
CA PHE A 721 3.36 27.55 14.35
C PHE A 721 3.85 28.81 13.65
N ALA A 722 3.81 29.92 14.40
CA ALA A 722 4.74 31.03 14.22
C ALA A 722 6.04 30.86 15.05
N GLY A 723 6.18 29.79 15.85
CA GLY A 723 7.29 29.57 16.80
C GLY A 723 8.58 28.95 16.22
N ARG A 724 9.69 29.09 16.96
CA ARG A 724 11.04 28.61 16.65
C ARG A 724 11.17 27.10 16.91
N VAL A 725 11.80 26.36 15.99
CA VAL A 725 12.10 24.93 16.13
C VAL A 725 13.47 24.78 16.81
N HIS A 726 13.51 24.04 17.92
CA HIS A 726 14.76 23.66 18.57
C HIS A 726 15.43 22.50 17.82
N HIS A 727 16.75 22.51 17.72
CA HIS A 727 17.49 21.54 16.91
C HIS A 727 18.53 20.82 17.75
N TRP A 728 18.39 19.49 17.85
CA TRP A 728 19.47 18.60 18.25
C TRP A 728 20.37 18.35 17.05
N ARG A 729 21.60 18.86 17.11
CA ARG A 729 22.53 18.88 15.98
C ARG A 729 23.56 17.79 16.09
N LEU A 730 23.61 16.92 15.08
CA LEU A 730 24.61 15.89 14.92
C LEU A 730 25.69 16.34 13.93
N ARG A 731 26.90 15.80 14.04
CA ARG A 731 27.92 15.86 12.99
C ARG A 731 28.05 14.47 12.35
N ALA A 732 28.59 14.42 11.14
CA ALA A 732 28.83 13.15 10.46
C ALA A 732 29.71 12.23 11.33
N GLN A 733 30.72 12.78 12.01
CA GLN A 733 31.65 12.05 12.90
C GLN A 733 31.04 11.61 14.23
N THR A 734 29.82 12.07 14.54
CA THR A 734 29.13 11.79 15.80
C THR A 734 27.90 10.94 15.55
N ILE A 735 27.83 10.19 14.44
CA ILE A 735 26.76 9.20 14.23
C ILE A 735 27.15 7.88 14.92
N PRO A 736 26.19 7.13 15.50
CA PRO A 736 24.77 7.49 15.58
C PRO A 736 24.49 8.62 16.58
N TRP A 737 25.38 8.87 17.55
CA TRP A 737 25.25 9.99 18.48
C TRP A 737 26.61 10.46 19.04
N TRP A 738 26.62 11.61 19.73
CA TRP A 738 27.82 12.15 20.40
C TRP A 738 28.31 11.21 21.52
N ALA A 739 29.46 10.58 21.30
CA ALA A 739 30.07 9.65 22.25
C ALA A 739 30.57 10.35 23.52
N SER A 740 30.89 9.59 24.57
CA SER A 740 31.25 10.12 25.89
C SER A 740 32.55 10.95 25.92
N ASP A 741 33.45 10.68 24.99
CA ASP A 741 34.70 11.43 24.77
C ASP A 741 34.51 12.70 23.92
N GLN A 742 33.32 12.89 23.35
CA GLN A 742 32.99 14.02 22.49
C GLN A 742 32.11 15.03 23.23
N ARG A 743 32.38 16.33 23.04
CA ARG A 743 31.54 17.40 23.58
C ARG A 743 30.38 17.74 22.62
N PRO A 744 29.11 17.50 23.00
CA PRO A 744 27.97 17.87 22.17
C PRO A 744 27.86 19.38 21.93
N LEU A 745 27.20 19.76 20.84
CA LEU A 745 26.83 21.16 20.59
C LEU A 745 25.84 21.65 21.66
N ALA A 746 25.90 22.95 21.95
CA ALA A 746 24.99 23.58 22.92
C ALA A 746 23.52 23.28 22.58
N GLY A 747 22.74 22.90 23.61
CA GLY A 747 21.34 22.51 23.47
C GLY A 747 21.09 21.12 22.84
N THR A 748 22.15 20.35 22.55
CA THR A 748 22.05 18.96 22.07
C THR A 748 22.54 18.00 23.17
N PRO A 749 21.78 16.95 23.53
CA PRO A 749 22.22 15.98 24.53
C PRO A 749 23.33 15.09 23.98
N GLY A 750 24.28 14.69 24.82
CA GLY A 750 25.24 13.62 24.50
C GLY A 750 24.65 12.22 24.70
N ALA A 751 25.33 11.17 24.24
CA ALA A 751 24.83 9.80 24.35
C ALA A 751 24.65 9.36 25.80
N VAL A 752 25.58 9.74 26.69
CA VAL A 752 25.50 9.46 28.13
C VAL A 752 24.23 10.05 28.74
N LEU A 753 23.84 11.26 28.33
CA LEU A 753 22.65 11.91 28.88
C LEU A 753 21.36 11.26 28.38
N LEU A 754 21.29 10.92 27.09
CA LEU A 754 20.15 10.18 26.55
C LEU A 754 20.01 8.81 27.21
N TRP A 755 21.12 8.10 27.38
CA TRP A 755 21.14 6.81 28.06
C TRP A 755 20.60 6.93 29.48
N ARG A 756 21.08 7.90 30.27
CA ARG A 756 20.57 8.15 31.63
C ARG A 756 19.08 8.42 31.65
N TRP A 757 18.56 9.23 30.72
CA TRP A 757 17.11 9.47 30.63
C TRP A 757 16.31 8.21 30.28
N ALA A 758 16.88 7.31 29.48
CA ALA A 758 16.24 6.05 29.11
C ALA A 758 16.26 4.99 30.22
N VAL A 759 17.31 4.94 31.05
CA VAL A 759 17.51 3.85 32.03
C VAL A 759 17.25 4.24 33.49
N ALA A 760 17.32 5.53 33.83
CA ALA A 760 17.10 5.97 35.21
C ALA A 760 15.63 5.84 35.58
N ASP A 761 15.37 5.37 36.81
CA ASP A 761 14.01 5.28 37.35
C ASP A 761 13.42 6.69 37.53
N GLU A 762 14.23 7.58 38.11
CA GLU A 762 13.95 9.01 38.30
C GLU A 762 15.09 9.90 37.75
N PRO A 763 14.79 11.10 37.23
CA PRO A 763 15.79 12.03 36.76
C PRO A 763 16.56 12.64 37.93
N SER A 764 17.89 12.66 37.84
CA SER A 764 18.73 13.36 38.82
C SER A 764 18.55 14.89 38.76
N PRO A 765 18.84 15.64 39.84
CA PRO A 765 18.79 17.11 39.81
C PRO A 765 19.56 17.72 38.63
N ALA A 766 20.77 17.22 38.36
CA ALA A 766 21.59 17.68 37.24
C ALA A 766 20.96 17.43 35.86
N MET A 767 20.10 16.41 35.72
CA MET A 767 19.34 16.17 34.48
C MET A 767 18.19 17.17 34.33
N LEU A 768 17.51 17.48 35.44
CA LEU A 768 16.42 18.46 35.48
C LEU A 768 16.93 19.87 35.19
N ASP A 769 18.08 20.25 35.74
CA ASP A 769 18.71 21.56 35.51
C ASP A 769 19.05 21.81 34.03
N GLN A 770 19.37 20.76 33.27
CA GLN A 770 19.70 20.85 31.84
C GLN A 770 18.48 20.80 30.93
N LEU A 771 17.34 20.33 31.44
CA LEU A 771 16.15 20.02 30.65
C LEU A 771 15.61 21.21 29.85
N PRO A 772 15.51 22.44 30.42
CA PRO A 772 15.05 23.60 29.67
C PRO A 772 15.91 23.92 28.44
N GLY A 773 17.24 23.85 28.57
CA GLY A 773 18.17 24.06 27.46
C GLY A 773 18.10 22.98 26.38
N LEU A 774 17.86 21.71 26.77
CA LEU A 774 17.75 20.58 25.84
C LEU A 774 16.46 20.61 25.02
N LEU A 775 15.38 21.13 25.60
CA LEU A 775 14.07 21.29 24.94
C LEU A 775 13.92 22.66 24.26
N GLY A 776 14.90 23.56 24.39
CA GLY A 776 14.85 24.91 23.82
C GLY A 776 13.81 25.81 24.48
N ILE A 777 13.61 25.65 25.80
CA ILE A 777 12.63 26.41 26.58
C ILE A 777 13.14 27.81 26.94
N ASP A 778 14.44 27.93 27.27
CA ASP A 778 15.07 29.18 27.76
C ASP A 778 15.39 30.22 26.67
N SER A 779 15.16 29.91 25.39
CA SER A 779 15.37 30.87 24.31
C SER A 779 14.21 31.87 24.29
N PRO A 780 14.45 33.21 24.36
CA PRO A 780 13.38 34.19 24.41
C PRO A 780 12.49 34.09 23.15
N VAL A 781 11.17 34.11 23.37
CA VAL A 781 10.17 34.21 22.31
C VAL A 781 10.13 35.68 21.88
N GLU A 782 10.81 36.05 20.80
CA GLU A 782 10.58 37.36 20.20
C GLU A 782 9.13 37.44 19.74
N SER A 783 8.43 38.45 20.25
CA SER A 783 7.00 38.68 20.10
C SER A 783 6.62 38.95 18.64
N GLY A 784 6.33 37.91 17.88
CA GLY A 784 5.55 38.00 16.65
C GLY A 784 4.07 38.00 17.01
N GLN A 785 3.44 39.18 17.11
CA GLN A 785 2.00 39.30 17.24
C GLN A 785 1.30 38.53 16.10
N SER A 786 0.45 37.55 16.42
CA SER A 786 -0.50 37.02 15.46
C SER A 786 -1.88 36.90 16.10
N ARG A 787 -2.84 37.62 15.52
CA ARG A 787 -4.25 37.65 15.90
C ARG A 787 -4.86 36.24 15.92
N PRO A 788 -5.84 35.98 16.81
CA PRO A 788 -6.56 34.72 16.83
C PRO A 788 -7.43 34.58 15.56
N LEU A 789 -7.16 33.57 14.74
CA LEU A 789 -8.06 33.16 13.67
C LEU A 789 -9.12 32.24 14.27
N ARG A 790 -10.38 32.71 14.28
CA ARG A 790 -11.56 31.88 14.54
C ARG A 790 -11.59 30.74 13.52
N VAL A 791 -11.75 29.53 14.03
CA VAL A 791 -11.93 28.29 13.27
C VAL A 791 -13.20 28.40 12.42
N ALA A 792 -13.10 28.08 11.13
CA ALA A 792 -14.21 27.73 10.25
C ALA A 792 -14.02 26.29 9.79
#